data_AF-A0A3D2S6D9-F1
#
_entry.id   AF-A0A3D2S6D9-F1
#
_cell.length_a   1.000
_cell.length_b   1.000
_cell.length_c   1.000
_cell.angle_alpha   90.00
_cell.angle_beta   90.00
_cell.angle_gamma   90.00
#
_symmetry.space_group_name_H-M   'P 1'
#
loop_
_entity.id
_entity.type
_entity.pdbx_description
1 polymer ?
#
loop_
_entity_poly.entity_id
_entity_poly.type
_entity_poly.pdbx_seq_one_letter_code
_entity_poly.pdbx_strand_id
1 'polypeptide(L)'
;MSAFKKANNITGWIIWLIATAVYLLTMEASASWWDCGEFIAATYKLQVVHPPGAPIFLMVGRIFTLFASSAEQIPVTTNIFSALSTSFTVLFCFWIITRLARKMVAGKATPDTTQTILIIGSGIVGALTCTFLDSIWFSAVESEVYALATFFFALIFWAMIKWEEMADSPRGDRWIIFIFLMLGLSMGVHLLSLLAIPAIGLIYYFRNYTYTRKGLWAAIGINLAILVFVLFGVLDKFIAIAAAFDRALIGVGMGTGIIVFSALVIGITVWLIRWAIIKNKRMVYIGSMSFAMMMIGLSSYAMVLIRANAEPPINMNGINDVHSFLSYLKREQYGSRDLVYGPYWTAQPFNVEYGKTKWGRAPGGKEYIPIGKDYKLIYDIPESQMAAYGIPPQQIPIIKGRNKQVLFPRMGSLEGRHAGLYYNFAGVPQGQESNYIPSYGTNLNYFFTYQLGHMYWRYFMWNFSGRQNDTQGFYAEGMKDGNWITGISLIDKAKNPNIDQLPDSQLSLKSRNTFYLIPFILGVLGMVYHMRRDWKGFLVVFMFFFFMGVMNLVNSNQPPIEPRERDYALVGAFFAFAIWVGMGVLAIFELAKAERKQQTETLLYTGIVLILFFITGLTMYDFDSFIGILIFSFIGISLFTALVLGARMLTGKWSSAAVFSVLLGLSAPLLMGAQGWDDHDRSNRTMARDFARNYLESCPPNAILFTQGDNDTYPLWYAQEVEGIRT
;
A
#
# COMPACT_ATOMS: atom_id res chain seq x y z
N MET A 1 -25.55 -22.14 -16.24
CA MET A 1 -24.85 -20.85 -16.02
C MET A 1 -25.14 -19.96 -17.22
N SER A 2 -25.50 -18.67 -17.06
CA SER A 2 -25.82 -17.81 -18.23
C SER A 2 -24.60 -17.60 -19.14
N ALA A 3 -24.83 -17.32 -20.43
CA ALA A 3 -23.78 -17.09 -21.42
C ALA A 3 -22.80 -15.97 -20.97
N PHE A 4 -23.33 -14.85 -20.47
CA PHE A 4 -22.53 -13.78 -19.87
C PHE A 4 -21.64 -14.27 -18.72
N LYS A 5 -22.20 -15.03 -17.77
CA LYS A 5 -21.44 -15.51 -16.60
C LYS A 5 -20.32 -16.47 -17.03
N LYS A 6 -20.55 -17.29 -18.07
CA LYS A 6 -19.52 -18.15 -18.66
C LYS A 6 -18.41 -17.31 -19.31
N ALA A 7 -18.77 -16.33 -20.14
CA ALA A 7 -17.80 -15.43 -20.78
C ALA A 7 -16.98 -14.67 -19.74
N ASN A 8 -17.63 -14.01 -18.76
CA ASN A 8 -16.96 -13.28 -17.68
C ASN A 8 -15.96 -14.15 -16.91
N ASN A 9 -16.34 -15.37 -16.54
CA ASN A 9 -15.46 -16.25 -15.78
C ASN A 9 -14.27 -16.72 -16.61
N ILE A 10 -14.50 -17.13 -17.87
CA ILE A 10 -13.43 -17.58 -18.77
C ILE A 10 -12.45 -16.43 -19.05
N THR A 11 -12.96 -15.24 -19.38
CA THR A 11 -12.11 -14.07 -19.62
C THR A 11 -11.29 -13.71 -18.39
N GLY A 12 -11.85 -13.77 -17.18
CA GLY A 12 -11.07 -13.55 -15.96
C GLY A 12 -9.88 -14.49 -15.85
N TRP A 13 -10.08 -15.79 -16.09
CA TRP A 13 -8.99 -16.77 -16.08
C TRP A 13 -7.98 -16.58 -17.22
N ILE A 14 -8.41 -16.15 -18.41
CA ILE A 14 -7.50 -15.79 -19.50
C ILE A 14 -6.63 -14.59 -19.10
N ILE A 15 -7.23 -13.56 -18.50
CA ILE A 15 -6.50 -12.38 -18.03
C ILE A 15 -5.52 -12.75 -16.92
N TRP A 16 -5.91 -13.63 -16.01
CA TRP A 16 -5.00 -14.22 -15.02
C TRP A 16 -3.82 -14.93 -15.67
N LEU A 17 -4.07 -15.79 -16.68
CA LEU A 17 -3.00 -16.48 -17.43
C LEU A 17 -2.05 -15.49 -18.12
N ILE A 18 -2.58 -14.41 -18.71
CA ILE A 18 -1.76 -13.35 -19.32
C ILE A 18 -0.87 -12.69 -18.27
N ALA A 19 -1.42 -12.26 -17.13
CA ALA A 19 -0.65 -11.64 -16.06
C ALA A 19 0.41 -12.59 -15.49
N THR A 20 0.05 -13.86 -15.26
CA THR A 20 1.00 -14.90 -14.84
C THR A 20 2.13 -15.06 -15.86
N ALA A 21 1.82 -15.12 -17.15
CA ALA A 21 2.84 -15.24 -18.18
C ALA A 21 3.78 -14.03 -18.21
N VAL A 22 3.24 -12.81 -18.14
CA VAL A 22 4.05 -11.57 -18.07
C VAL A 22 5.00 -11.65 -16.88
N TYR A 23 4.50 -11.87 -15.68
CA TYR A 23 5.33 -11.85 -14.47
C TYR A 23 6.35 -12.98 -14.44
N LEU A 24 6.00 -14.19 -14.91
CA LEU A 24 6.96 -15.30 -14.98
C LEU A 24 8.04 -15.09 -16.04
N LEU A 25 7.74 -14.41 -17.15
CA LEU A 25 8.72 -14.11 -18.18
C LEU A 25 9.69 -13.00 -17.75
N THR A 26 9.26 -12.11 -16.85
CA THR A 26 10.06 -10.96 -16.41
C THR A 26 10.62 -11.09 -14.99
N MET A 27 10.29 -12.16 -14.24
CA MET A 27 10.76 -12.34 -12.87
C MET A 27 12.28 -12.44 -12.78
N GLU A 28 12.81 -12.06 -11.61
CA GLU A 28 14.25 -12.10 -11.38
C GLU A 28 14.79 -13.54 -11.39
N ALA A 29 15.95 -13.73 -12.03
CA ALA A 29 16.59 -15.04 -12.15
C ALA A 29 17.14 -15.59 -10.83
N SER A 30 17.36 -14.70 -9.85
CA SER A 30 18.04 -14.99 -8.59
C SER A 30 17.49 -14.11 -7.47
N ALA A 31 18.20 -14.05 -6.33
CA ALA A 31 17.93 -13.07 -5.29
C ALA A 31 18.16 -11.64 -5.81
N SER A 32 17.21 -10.75 -5.49
CA SER A 32 17.26 -9.31 -5.75
C SER A 32 17.89 -8.57 -4.57
N TRP A 33 18.11 -7.26 -4.74
CA TRP A 33 18.52 -6.32 -3.69
C TRP A 33 17.41 -6.11 -2.65
N TRP A 34 17.69 -5.30 -1.62
CA TRP A 34 16.80 -5.04 -0.49
C TRP A 34 16.39 -6.32 0.23
N ASP A 35 15.16 -6.34 0.75
CA ASP A 35 14.63 -7.37 1.63
C ASP A 35 14.53 -8.75 0.98
N CYS A 36 14.65 -8.85 -0.35
CA CYS A 36 14.48 -10.09 -1.10
C CYS A 36 15.43 -11.20 -0.65
N GLY A 37 16.72 -10.89 -0.42
CA GLY A 37 17.70 -11.88 0.03
C GLY A 37 17.33 -12.48 1.39
N GLU A 38 16.88 -11.64 2.33
CA GLU A 38 16.40 -12.06 3.65
C GLU A 38 15.14 -12.90 3.52
N PHE A 39 14.14 -12.45 2.75
CA PHE A 39 12.89 -13.18 2.57
C PHE A 39 13.10 -14.53 1.90
N ILE A 40 14.00 -14.65 0.91
CA ILE A 40 14.32 -15.94 0.27
C ILE A 40 14.98 -16.88 1.28
N ALA A 41 15.99 -16.40 2.02
CA ALA A 41 16.69 -17.19 3.05
C ALA A 41 15.74 -17.64 4.17
N ALA A 42 14.88 -16.74 4.64
CA ALA A 42 13.91 -17.03 5.67
C ALA A 42 12.77 -17.92 5.18
N THR A 43 12.35 -17.81 3.92
CA THR A 43 11.35 -18.70 3.32
C THR A 43 11.92 -20.11 3.21
N TYR A 44 13.19 -20.26 2.82
CA TYR A 44 13.84 -21.56 2.70
C TYR A 44 13.99 -22.29 4.03
N LYS A 45 14.32 -21.60 5.12
CA LYS A 45 14.59 -22.25 6.43
C LYS A 45 13.57 -21.90 7.53
N LEU A 46 12.48 -21.22 7.19
CA LEU A 46 11.51 -20.64 8.13
C LEU A 46 12.22 -19.83 9.23
N GLN A 47 12.94 -18.78 8.85
CA GLN A 47 13.71 -17.95 9.79
C GLN A 47 12.92 -16.71 10.24
N VAL A 48 13.47 -15.90 11.15
CA VAL A 48 12.78 -14.73 11.72
C VAL A 48 13.36 -13.45 11.12
N VAL A 49 12.58 -12.85 10.21
CA VAL A 49 12.93 -11.64 9.45
C VAL A 49 12.65 -10.35 10.22
N HIS A 50 12.93 -9.21 9.60
CA HIS A 50 12.59 -7.91 10.16
C HIS A 50 11.08 -7.75 10.48
N PRO A 51 10.72 -6.93 11.49
CA PRO A 51 9.32 -6.79 11.89
C PRO A 51 8.44 -6.13 10.81
N PRO A 52 7.20 -6.63 10.63
CA PRO A 52 6.47 -7.49 11.55
C PRO A 52 6.68 -9.00 11.31
N GLY A 53 7.61 -9.45 10.47
CA GLY A 53 8.01 -10.86 10.40
C GLY A 53 7.31 -11.73 9.35
N ALA A 54 6.24 -11.23 8.73
CA ALA A 54 5.55 -11.83 7.58
C ALA A 54 5.39 -13.38 7.60
N PRO A 55 4.94 -14.00 8.71
CA PRO A 55 4.92 -15.46 8.86
C PRO A 55 4.11 -16.21 7.79
N ILE A 56 3.01 -15.64 7.29
CA ILE A 56 2.20 -16.25 6.22
C ILE A 56 2.97 -16.25 4.90
N PHE A 57 3.70 -15.17 4.59
CA PHE A 57 4.55 -15.12 3.40
C PHE A 57 5.59 -16.23 3.46
N LEU A 58 6.30 -16.34 4.59
CA LEU A 58 7.35 -17.33 4.79
C LEU A 58 6.83 -18.77 4.75
N MET A 59 5.71 -19.06 5.42
CA MET A 59 5.15 -20.43 5.46
C MET A 59 4.59 -20.87 4.10
N VAL A 60 3.92 -19.98 3.36
CA VAL A 60 3.41 -20.33 2.03
C VAL A 60 4.56 -20.40 1.03
N GLY A 61 5.48 -19.44 1.04
CA GLY A 61 6.68 -19.48 0.22
C GLY A 61 7.50 -20.75 0.47
N ARG A 62 7.58 -21.25 1.71
CA ARG A 62 8.28 -22.49 2.04
C ARG A 62 7.74 -23.66 1.21
N ILE A 63 6.42 -23.74 1.02
CA ILE A 63 5.79 -24.77 0.18
C ILE A 63 6.34 -24.70 -1.26
N PHE A 64 6.54 -23.51 -1.81
CA PHE A 64 7.13 -23.34 -3.14
C PHE A 64 8.59 -23.79 -3.19
N THR A 65 9.38 -23.45 -2.18
CA THR A 65 10.78 -23.88 -2.11
C THR A 65 10.95 -25.40 -2.01
N LEU A 66 9.93 -26.16 -1.57
CA LEU A 66 9.97 -27.63 -1.57
C LEU A 66 9.98 -28.24 -2.97
N PHE A 67 9.59 -27.49 -4.01
CA PHE A 67 9.67 -27.93 -5.40
C PHE A 67 11.03 -27.66 -6.05
N ALA A 68 11.93 -26.95 -5.36
CA ALA A 68 13.28 -26.73 -5.85
C ALA A 68 14.13 -28.01 -5.70
N SER A 69 14.82 -28.39 -6.78
CA SER A 69 15.73 -29.55 -6.81
C SER A 69 17.18 -29.19 -6.47
N SER A 70 17.49 -27.91 -6.35
CA SER A 70 18.82 -27.36 -6.07
C SER A 70 18.70 -26.01 -5.35
N ALA A 71 19.79 -25.54 -4.73
CA ALA A 71 19.83 -24.26 -4.03
C ALA A 71 19.58 -23.07 -4.98
N GLU A 72 20.08 -23.16 -6.20
CA GLU A 72 19.93 -22.15 -7.25
C GLU A 72 18.47 -21.98 -7.70
N GLN A 73 17.63 -23.00 -7.50
CA GLN A 73 16.19 -22.94 -7.82
C GLN A 73 15.34 -22.33 -6.69
N ILE A 74 15.88 -22.18 -5.48
CA ILE A 74 15.16 -21.58 -4.35
C ILE A 74 14.71 -20.14 -4.60
N PRO A 75 15.58 -19.20 -5.07
CA PRO A 75 15.11 -17.86 -5.42
C PRO A 75 14.05 -17.88 -6.52
N VAL A 76 14.22 -18.73 -7.55
CA VAL A 76 13.27 -18.85 -8.66
C VAL A 76 11.89 -19.31 -8.18
N THR A 77 11.82 -20.37 -7.36
CA THR A 77 10.54 -20.86 -6.80
C THR A 77 9.85 -19.83 -5.90
N THR A 78 10.63 -19.01 -5.19
CA THR A 78 10.10 -17.93 -4.35
C THR A 78 9.61 -16.75 -5.22
N ASN A 79 10.32 -16.39 -6.29
CA ASN A 79 9.87 -15.39 -7.25
C ASN A 79 8.60 -15.84 -8.01
N ILE A 80 8.49 -17.14 -8.35
CA ILE A 80 7.25 -17.74 -8.90
C ILE A 80 6.07 -17.54 -7.94
N PHE A 81 6.30 -17.71 -6.63
CA PHE A 81 5.27 -17.47 -5.61
C PHE A 81 4.80 -16.02 -5.59
N SER A 82 5.71 -15.04 -5.67
CA SER A 82 5.35 -13.62 -5.82
C SER A 82 4.55 -13.36 -7.10
N ALA A 83 5.03 -13.84 -8.25
CA ALA A 83 4.38 -13.69 -9.54
C ALA A 83 2.95 -14.24 -9.53
N LEU A 84 2.76 -15.44 -8.99
CA LEU A 84 1.44 -16.06 -8.86
C LEU A 84 0.54 -15.28 -7.92
N SER A 85 1.06 -14.85 -6.76
CA SER A 85 0.29 -14.05 -5.80
C SER A 85 -0.23 -12.76 -6.46
N THR A 86 0.65 -12.02 -7.14
CA THR A 86 0.28 -10.77 -7.81
C THR A 86 -0.64 -11.00 -9.02
N SER A 87 -0.48 -12.10 -9.78
CA SER A 87 -1.39 -12.41 -10.89
C SER A 87 -2.84 -12.60 -10.42
N PHE A 88 -3.06 -13.15 -9.21
CA PHE A 88 -4.40 -13.26 -8.64
C PHE A 88 -5.02 -11.91 -8.26
N THR A 89 -4.20 -10.89 -7.91
CA THR A 89 -4.68 -9.51 -7.80
C THR A 89 -5.35 -9.05 -9.09
N VAL A 90 -4.73 -9.35 -10.24
CA VAL A 90 -5.25 -8.97 -11.56
C VAL A 90 -6.58 -9.67 -11.85
N LEU A 91 -6.70 -10.96 -11.49
CA LEU A 91 -7.97 -11.71 -11.60
C LEU A 91 -9.09 -11.04 -10.79
N PHE A 92 -8.81 -10.67 -9.54
CA PHE A 92 -9.80 -9.99 -8.72
C PHE A 92 -10.11 -8.59 -9.22
N CYS A 93 -9.11 -7.85 -9.73
CA CYS A 93 -9.31 -6.56 -10.39
C CYS A 93 -10.34 -6.69 -11.53
N PHE A 94 -10.15 -7.68 -12.42
CA PHE A 94 -11.08 -7.97 -13.50
C PHE A 94 -12.50 -8.20 -12.97
N TRP A 95 -12.68 -9.11 -11.99
CA TRP A 95 -14.02 -9.41 -11.46
C TRP A 95 -14.66 -8.27 -10.66
N ILE A 96 -13.86 -7.42 -10.01
CA ILE A 96 -14.34 -6.20 -9.37
C ILE A 96 -14.88 -5.25 -10.44
N ILE A 97 -14.10 -4.97 -11.49
CA ILE A 97 -14.50 -4.05 -12.55
C ILE A 97 -15.74 -4.56 -13.28
N THR A 98 -15.75 -5.81 -13.74
CA THR A 98 -16.91 -6.33 -14.50
C THR A 98 -18.18 -6.37 -13.65
N ARG A 99 -18.07 -6.57 -12.34
CA ARG A 99 -19.21 -6.52 -11.42
C ARG A 99 -19.74 -5.10 -11.25
N LEU A 100 -18.87 -4.12 -11.01
CA LEU A 100 -19.26 -2.71 -10.91
C LEU A 100 -19.84 -2.20 -12.24
N ALA A 101 -19.19 -2.50 -13.36
CA ALA A 101 -19.67 -2.19 -14.70
C ALA A 101 -21.05 -2.80 -14.97
N ARG A 102 -21.25 -4.09 -14.66
CA ARG A 102 -22.55 -4.74 -14.83
C ARG A 102 -23.64 -4.06 -14.02
N LYS A 103 -23.37 -3.67 -12.77
CA LYS A 103 -24.32 -2.97 -11.91
C LYS A 103 -24.80 -1.66 -12.55
N MET A 104 -23.90 -0.90 -13.16
CA MET A 104 -24.20 0.39 -13.82
C MET A 104 -24.88 0.26 -15.19
N VAL A 105 -24.53 -0.77 -15.95
CA VAL A 105 -24.94 -0.92 -17.37
C VAL A 105 -26.20 -1.78 -17.51
N ALA A 106 -26.28 -2.92 -16.80
CA ALA A 106 -27.35 -3.90 -16.95
C ALA A 106 -28.15 -4.15 -15.66
N GLY A 107 -27.67 -3.68 -14.50
CA GLY A 107 -28.31 -3.91 -13.21
C GLY A 107 -28.48 -5.41 -12.90
N LYS A 108 -29.73 -5.83 -12.66
CA LYS A 108 -30.07 -7.25 -12.42
C LYS A 108 -30.39 -8.03 -13.70
N ALA A 109 -30.59 -7.35 -14.84
CA ALA A 109 -30.96 -8.00 -16.09
C ALA A 109 -29.79 -8.81 -16.68
N THR A 110 -30.11 -9.65 -17.68
CA THR A 110 -29.11 -10.28 -18.53
C THR A 110 -28.59 -9.23 -19.50
N PRO A 111 -27.27 -8.96 -19.55
CA PRO A 111 -26.72 -7.97 -20.47
C PRO A 111 -26.94 -8.37 -21.93
N ASP A 112 -27.29 -7.42 -22.78
CA ASP A 112 -27.29 -7.62 -24.23
C ASP A 112 -25.85 -7.71 -24.80
N THR A 113 -25.72 -7.90 -26.11
CA THR A 113 -24.40 -8.02 -26.77
C THR A 113 -23.51 -6.80 -26.57
N THR A 114 -24.06 -5.58 -26.75
CA THR A 114 -23.30 -4.32 -26.60
C THR A 114 -22.87 -4.15 -25.15
N GLN A 115 -23.78 -4.37 -24.22
CA GLN A 115 -23.52 -4.31 -22.78
C GLN A 115 -22.49 -5.36 -22.36
N THR A 116 -22.56 -6.58 -22.92
CA THR A 116 -21.58 -7.64 -22.65
C THR A 116 -20.18 -7.24 -23.09
N ILE A 117 -20.04 -6.68 -24.30
CA ILE A 117 -18.76 -6.18 -24.84
C ILE A 117 -18.20 -5.10 -23.91
N LEU A 118 -19.03 -4.12 -23.53
CA LEU A 118 -18.62 -3.02 -22.66
C LEU A 118 -18.21 -3.50 -21.27
N ILE A 119 -18.99 -4.37 -20.64
CA ILE A 119 -18.70 -4.89 -19.30
C ILE A 119 -17.40 -5.69 -19.29
N ILE A 120 -17.26 -6.66 -20.21
CA ILE A 120 -16.07 -7.51 -20.28
C ILE A 120 -14.85 -6.69 -20.70
N GLY A 121 -15.00 -5.82 -21.71
CA GLY A 121 -13.93 -4.96 -22.19
C GLY A 121 -13.43 -3.96 -21.16
N SER A 122 -14.30 -3.39 -20.33
CA SER A 122 -13.90 -2.56 -19.18
C SER A 122 -13.04 -3.36 -18.20
N GLY A 123 -13.44 -4.61 -17.92
CA GLY A 123 -12.67 -5.52 -17.09
C GLY A 123 -11.30 -5.83 -17.67
N ILE A 124 -11.22 -6.13 -18.97
CA ILE A 124 -9.95 -6.40 -19.67
C ILE A 124 -9.03 -5.17 -19.57
N VAL A 125 -9.52 -3.99 -19.93
CA VAL A 125 -8.70 -2.76 -19.95
C VAL A 125 -8.16 -2.43 -18.56
N GLY A 126 -9.00 -2.41 -17.53
CA GLY A 126 -8.54 -2.08 -16.19
C GLY A 126 -7.67 -3.16 -15.55
N ALA A 127 -7.93 -4.44 -15.81
CA ALA A 127 -7.09 -5.53 -15.29
C ALA A 127 -5.73 -5.60 -15.98
N LEU A 128 -5.66 -5.41 -17.31
CA LEU A 128 -4.37 -5.29 -17.99
C LEU A 128 -3.63 -4.01 -17.58
N THR A 129 -4.35 -2.92 -17.31
CA THR A 129 -3.73 -1.71 -16.73
C THR A 129 -3.08 -2.06 -15.40
N CYS A 130 -3.80 -2.79 -14.52
CA CYS A 130 -3.29 -3.30 -13.25
C CYS A 130 -2.08 -4.22 -13.41
N THR A 131 -2.02 -4.99 -14.51
CA THR A 131 -0.88 -5.88 -14.83
C THR A 131 0.40 -5.09 -15.09
N PHE A 132 0.28 -3.94 -15.75
CA PHE A 132 1.42 -3.13 -16.19
C PHE A 132 1.63 -1.85 -15.34
N LEU A 133 1.03 -1.76 -14.16
CA LEU A 133 1.37 -0.71 -13.20
C LEU A 133 2.79 -0.94 -12.70
N ASP A 134 3.68 0.04 -12.90
CA ASP A 134 5.10 0.03 -12.51
C ASP A 134 5.30 -0.60 -11.12
N SER A 135 4.64 -0.03 -10.11
CA SER A 135 4.76 -0.45 -8.70
C SER A 135 4.27 -1.90 -8.43
N ILE A 136 3.22 -2.34 -9.14
CA ILE A 136 2.67 -3.71 -8.98
C ILE A 136 3.54 -4.72 -9.73
N TRP A 137 3.98 -4.37 -10.95
CA TRP A 137 4.81 -5.24 -11.76
C TRP A 137 6.16 -5.46 -11.09
N PHE A 138 6.79 -4.40 -10.55
CA PHE A 138 8.02 -4.50 -9.77
C PHE A 138 7.88 -5.46 -8.58
N SER A 139 6.79 -5.33 -7.81
CA SER A 139 6.52 -6.25 -6.70
C SER A 139 6.22 -7.69 -7.17
N ALA A 140 5.75 -7.89 -8.40
CA ALA A 140 5.43 -9.21 -8.94
C ALA A 140 6.67 -10.01 -9.36
N VAL A 141 7.78 -9.34 -9.67
CA VAL A 141 8.99 -9.94 -10.26
C VAL A 141 10.09 -10.24 -9.24
N GLU A 142 9.88 -9.95 -7.96
CA GLU A 142 10.84 -10.22 -6.88
C GLU A 142 10.18 -10.80 -5.61
N SER A 143 10.98 -11.42 -4.75
CA SER A 143 10.52 -12.11 -3.53
C SER A 143 10.25 -11.14 -2.38
N GLU A 144 9.13 -10.45 -2.44
CA GLU A 144 8.82 -9.32 -1.57
C GLU A 144 7.36 -9.36 -1.07
N VAL A 145 7.10 -8.87 0.15
CA VAL A 145 5.81 -9.06 0.84
C VAL A 145 4.64 -8.32 0.20
N TYR A 146 4.88 -7.25 -0.55
CA TYR A 146 3.83 -6.48 -1.22
C TYR A 146 3.15 -7.28 -2.34
N ALA A 147 3.80 -8.29 -2.93
CA ALA A 147 3.17 -9.21 -3.88
C ALA A 147 1.93 -9.88 -3.26
N LEU A 148 2.14 -10.53 -2.12
CA LEU A 148 1.09 -11.24 -1.39
C LEU A 148 0.14 -10.28 -0.66
N ALA A 149 0.63 -9.15 -0.16
CA ALA A 149 -0.22 -8.12 0.45
C ALA A 149 -1.25 -7.58 -0.55
N THR A 150 -0.84 -7.42 -1.82
CA THR A 150 -1.70 -6.93 -2.89
C THR A 150 -2.81 -7.91 -3.23
N PHE A 151 -2.49 -9.20 -3.26
CA PHE A 151 -3.47 -10.28 -3.38
C PHE A 151 -4.53 -10.20 -2.28
N PHE A 152 -4.13 -10.04 -1.02
CA PHE A 152 -5.07 -10.03 0.10
C PHE A 152 -6.05 -8.85 0.04
N PHE A 153 -5.60 -7.63 -0.22
CA PHE A 153 -6.54 -6.50 -0.26
C PHE A 153 -7.52 -6.63 -1.44
N ALA A 154 -7.06 -7.15 -2.58
CA ALA A 154 -7.92 -7.34 -3.76
C ALA A 154 -8.94 -8.45 -3.53
N LEU A 155 -8.52 -9.57 -2.91
CA LEU A 155 -9.39 -10.66 -2.47
C LEU A 155 -10.43 -10.18 -1.46
N ILE A 156 -10.04 -9.39 -0.46
CA ILE A 156 -10.94 -8.85 0.57
C ILE A 156 -11.99 -7.92 -0.05
N PHE A 157 -11.56 -7.01 -0.93
CA PHE A 157 -12.47 -6.10 -1.61
C PHE A 157 -13.45 -6.86 -2.52
N TRP A 158 -12.94 -7.82 -3.31
CA TRP A 158 -13.76 -8.70 -4.13
C TRP A 158 -14.73 -9.56 -3.29
N ALA A 159 -14.27 -10.12 -2.17
CA ALA A 159 -15.09 -10.93 -1.27
C ALA A 159 -16.25 -10.13 -0.69
N MET A 160 -16.07 -8.83 -0.45
CA MET A 160 -17.16 -7.98 0.02
C MET A 160 -18.19 -7.69 -1.07
N ILE A 161 -17.75 -7.45 -2.31
CA ILE A 161 -18.65 -7.36 -3.46
C ILE A 161 -19.38 -8.70 -3.68
N LYS A 162 -18.69 -9.81 -3.41
CA LYS A 162 -19.26 -11.15 -3.49
C LYS A 162 -20.31 -11.39 -2.40
N TRP A 163 -20.08 -10.87 -1.19
CA TRP A 163 -21.08 -10.82 -0.13
C TRP A 163 -22.30 -9.99 -0.56
N GLU A 164 -22.12 -8.79 -1.14
CA GLU A 164 -23.23 -7.93 -1.59
C GLU A 164 -24.16 -8.66 -2.56
N GLU A 165 -23.60 -9.47 -3.47
CA GLU A 165 -24.33 -10.32 -4.41
C GLU A 165 -25.18 -11.40 -3.71
N MET A 166 -24.67 -11.97 -2.62
CA MET A 166 -25.27 -13.11 -1.93
C MET A 166 -25.93 -12.74 -0.61
N ALA A 167 -26.11 -11.44 -0.33
CA ALA A 167 -26.60 -10.95 0.96
C ALA A 167 -27.99 -11.51 1.32
N ASP A 168 -28.84 -11.80 0.32
CA ASP A 168 -30.17 -12.40 0.53
C ASP A 168 -30.13 -13.94 0.63
N SER A 169 -28.97 -14.57 0.41
CA SER A 169 -28.85 -16.02 0.47
C SER A 169 -28.62 -16.49 1.92
N PRO A 170 -29.12 -17.68 2.32
CA PRO A 170 -28.90 -18.23 3.66
C PRO A 170 -27.41 -18.39 4.04
N ARG A 171 -26.52 -18.41 3.06
CA ARG A 171 -25.07 -18.57 3.22
C ARG A 171 -24.30 -17.29 2.88
N GLY A 172 -24.96 -16.13 2.80
CA GLY A 172 -24.33 -14.85 2.46
C GLY A 172 -23.25 -14.47 3.46
N ASP A 173 -23.58 -14.53 4.76
CA ASP A 173 -22.72 -14.04 5.85
C ASP A 173 -21.38 -14.77 5.99
N ARG A 174 -21.23 -15.96 5.39
CA ARG A 174 -19.94 -16.68 5.36
C ARG A 174 -18.83 -15.85 4.69
N TRP A 175 -19.19 -14.92 3.80
CA TRP A 175 -18.23 -14.05 3.14
C TRP A 175 -17.69 -12.97 4.08
N ILE A 176 -18.50 -12.46 5.01
CA ILE A 176 -18.00 -11.57 6.07
C ILE A 176 -17.03 -12.35 6.95
N ILE A 177 -17.40 -13.56 7.37
CA ILE A 177 -16.55 -14.44 8.19
C ILE A 177 -15.23 -14.75 7.46
N PHE A 178 -15.29 -15.04 6.16
CA PHE A 178 -14.13 -15.26 5.30
C PHE A 178 -13.24 -14.01 5.19
N ILE A 179 -13.83 -12.82 5.05
CA ILE A 179 -13.08 -11.56 5.03
C ILE A 179 -12.26 -11.39 6.31
N PHE A 180 -12.83 -11.69 7.48
CA PHE A 180 -12.09 -11.59 8.74
C PHE A 180 -10.99 -12.64 8.89
N LEU A 181 -11.16 -13.85 8.34
CA LEU A 181 -10.06 -14.80 8.20
C LEU A 181 -8.93 -14.22 7.33
N MET A 182 -9.28 -13.64 6.17
CA MET A 182 -8.31 -13.05 5.26
C MET A 182 -7.61 -11.83 5.87
N LEU A 183 -8.32 -10.99 6.63
CA LEU A 183 -7.73 -9.89 7.41
C LEU A 183 -6.73 -10.45 8.43
N GLY A 184 -7.11 -11.50 9.16
CA GLY A 184 -6.23 -12.24 10.08
C GLY A 184 -4.93 -12.72 9.43
N LEU A 185 -5.04 -13.43 8.31
CA LEU A 185 -3.88 -13.94 7.55
C LEU A 185 -3.05 -12.81 6.93
N SER A 186 -3.70 -11.78 6.41
CA SER A 186 -3.01 -10.63 5.81
C SER A 186 -2.13 -9.89 6.81
N MET A 187 -2.52 -9.83 8.09
CA MET A 187 -1.67 -9.27 9.14
C MET A 187 -0.38 -10.08 9.30
N GLY A 188 -0.39 -11.39 9.05
CA GLY A 188 0.80 -12.23 8.97
C GLY A 188 1.61 -12.06 7.68
N VAL A 189 1.30 -11.06 6.85
CA VAL A 189 2.06 -10.66 5.66
C VAL A 189 2.43 -9.18 5.79
N HIS A 190 1.43 -8.31 5.76
CA HIS A 190 1.55 -6.86 5.88
C HIS A 190 0.21 -6.23 6.31
N LEU A 191 0.25 -5.13 7.08
CA LEU A 191 -0.96 -4.47 7.62
C LEU A 191 -1.79 -3.69 6.57
N LEU A 192 -1.38 -3.68 5.30
CA LEU A 192 -1.95 -2.83 4.24
C LEU A 192 -3.42 -3.17 3.98
N SER A 193 -3.77 -4.45 4.03
CA SER A 193 -5.14 -4.93 3.79
C SER A 193 -6.18 -4.41 4.79
N LEU A 194 -5.75 -4.00 6.00
CA LEU A 194 -6.65 -3.43 7.01
C LEU A 194 -7.24 -2.09 6.54
N LEU A 195 -6.51 -1.34 5.72
CA LEU A 195 -6.96 -0.06 5.18
C LEU A 195 -8.15 -0.20 4.20
N ALA A 196 -8.49 -1.43 3.79
CA ALA A 196 -9.70 -1.71 3.02
C ALA A 196 -11.00 -1.61 3.84
N ILE A 197 -10.93 -1.72 5.18
CA ILE A 197 -12.08 -1.81 6.10
C ILE A 197 -13.09 -0.66 5.89
N PRO A 198 -12.67 0.63 5.86
CA PRO A 198 -13.59 1.73 5.62
C PRO A 198 -14.39 1.62 4.32
N ALA A 199 -13.77 1.12 3.24
CA ALA A 199 -14.42 0.97 1.95
C ALA A 199 -15.42 -0.20 1.93
N ILE A 200 -14.99 -1.39 2.38
CA ILE A 200 -15.87 -2.58 2.42
C ILE A 200 -17.04 -2.40 3.39
N GLY A 201 -16.83 -1.65 4.48
CA GLY A 201 -17.87 -1.28 5.43
C GLY A 201 -18.99 -0.43 4.82
N LEU A 202 -18.66 0.43 3.84
CA LEU A 202 -19.68 1.19 3.10
C LEU A 202 -20.51 0.29 2.19
N ILE A 203 -19.95 -0.79 1.64
CA ILE A 203 -20.73 -1.79 0.89
C ILE A 203 -21.78 -2.41 1.82
N TYR A 204 -21.40 -2.77 3.06
CA TYR A 204 -22.34 -3.28 4.06
C TYR A 204 -23.44 -2.27 4.37
N TYR A 205 -23.07 -1.00 4.59
CA TYR A 205 -24.02 0.07 4.91
C TYR A 205 -25.02 0.29 3.78
N PHE A 206 -24.54 0.53 2.55
CA PHE A 206 -25.41 0.80 1.40
C PHE A 206 -26.29 -0.37 1.00
N ARG A 207 -25.89 -1.60 1.35
CA ARG A 207 -26.68 -2.80 1.08
C ARG A 207 -27.79 -3.02 2.09
N ASN A 208 -27.55 -2.76 3.38
CA ASN A 208 -28.48 -3.12 4.45
C ASN A 208 -29.31 -1.95 4.98
N TYR A 209 -28.90 -0.71 4.73
CA TYR A 209 -29.53 0.47 5.30
C TYR A 209 -29.94 1.46 4.21
N THR A 210 -31.05 2.15 4.46
CA THR A 210 -31.45 3.30 3.65
C THR A 210 -30.45 4.42 3.83
N TYR A 211 -30.01 4.99 2.72
CA TYR A 211 -29.05 6.09 2.75
C TYR A 211 -29.63 7.31 3.49
N THR A 212 -28.87 7.81 4.45
CA THR A 212 -29.05 9.14 5.04
C THR A 212 -27.67 9.75 5.28
N ARG A 213 -27.56 11.09 5.27
CA ARG A 213 -26.27 11.77 5.56
C ARG A 213 -25.72 11.39 6.93
N LYS A 214 -26.60 11.35 7.95
CA LYS A 214 -26.23 10.92 9.32
C LYS A 214 -25.78 9.46 9.35
N GLY A 215 -26.49 8.57 8.64
CA GLY A 215 -26.13 7.16 8.54
C GLY A 215 -24.80 6.91 7.83
N LEU A 216 -24.49 7.69 6.78
CA LEU A 216 -23.19 7.63 6.10
C LEU A 216 -22.05 8.00 7.05
N TRP A 217 -22.15 9.13 7.76
CA TRP A 217 -21.12 9.53 8.73
C TRP A 217 -21.00 8.56 9.89
N ALA A 218 -22.11 8.00 10.39
CA ALA A 218 -22.10 6.95 11.39
C ALA A 218 -21.40 5.68 10.86
N ALA A 219 -21.66 5.27 9.61
CA ALA A 219 -21.00 4.13 9.00
C ALA A 219 -19.49 4.37 8.85
N ILE A 220 -19.06 5.55 8.39
CA ILE A 220 -17.63 5.90 8.31
C ILE A 220 -17.00 5.84 9.71
N GLY A 221 -17.62 6.44 10.72
CA GLY A 221 -17.14 6.43 12.10
C GLY A 221 -17.03 5.03 12.70
N ILE A 222 -18.02 4.18 12.48
CA ILE A 222 -18.00 2.77 12.94
C ILE A 222 -16.87 2.00 12.27
N ASN A 223 -16.69 2.13 10.95
CA ASN A 223 -15.64 1.40 10.25
C ASN A 223 -14.23 1.90 10.61
N LEU A 224 -14.07 3.21 10.88
CA LEU A 224 -12.85 3.75 11.47
C LEU A 224 -12.60 3.19 12.87
N ALA A 225 -13.64 3.08 13.70
CA ALA A 225 -13.52 2.47 15.02
C ALA A 225 -13.14 0.98 14.93
N ILE A 226 -13.65 0.24 13.95
CA ILE A 226 -13.24 -1.15 13.67
C ILE A 226 -11.77 -1.20 13.27
N LEU A 227 -11.32 -0.34 12.35
CA LEU A 227 -9.92 -0.27 11.93
C LEU A 227 -9.00 0.03 13.12
N VAL A 228 -9.33 1.03 13.93
CA VAL A 228 -8.59 1.39 15.17
C VAL A 228 -8.61 0.24 16.17
N PHE A 229 -9.75 -0.44 16.34
CA PHE A 229 -9.85 -1.60 17.22
C PHE A 229 -8.96 -2.76 16.75
N VAL A 230 -8.87 -3.03 15.44
CA VAL A 230 -7.96 -4.07 14.94
C VAL A 230 -6.50 -3.66 15.13
N LEU A 231 -6.14 -2.43 14.75
CA LEU A 231 -4.76 -1.93 14.85
C LEU A 231 -4.25 -1.82 16.30
N PHE A 232 -5.03 -1.23 17.21
CA PHE A 232 -4.59 -0.97 18.57
C PHE A 232 -5.18 -1.95 19.58
N GLY A 233 -6.44 -2.36 19.41
CA GLY A 233 -7.09 -3.33 20.29
C GLY A 233 -6.51 -4.73 20.12
N VAL A 234 -6.42 -5.23 18.89
CA VAL A 234 -5.98 -6.61 18.60
C VAL A 234 -4.46 -6.72 18.52
N LEU A 235 -3.78 -5.88 17.75
CA LEU A 235 -2.32 -6.04 17.54
C LEU A 235 -1.45 -5.49 18.68
N ASP A 236 -1.97 -4.58 19.51
CA ASP A 236 -1.24 -4.03 20.68
C ASP A 236 -1.86 -4.51 22.00
N LYS A 237 -3.06 -4.05 22.35
CA LYS A 237 -3.63 -4.29 23.69
C LYS A 237 -3.90 -5.75 24.00
N PHE A 238 -4.42 -6.52 23.04
CA PHE A 238 -4.72 -7.92 23.25
C PHE A 238 -3.45 -8.74 23.53
N ILE A 239 -2.38 -8.50 22.77
CA ILE A 239 -1.06 -9.12 23.01
C ILE A 239 -0.46 -8.64 24.33
N ALA A 240 -0.60 -7.35 24.68
CA ALA A 240 -0.14 -6.83 25.96
C ALA A 240 -0.87 -7.44 27.17
N ILE A 241 -2.17 -7.75 27.03
CA ILE A 241 -2.92 -8.47 28.07
C ILE A 241 -2.41 -9.91 28.17
N ALA A 242 -2.18 -10.61 27.05
CA ALA A 242 -1.58 -11.94 27.06
C ALA A 242 -0.22 -11.94 27.78
N ALA A 243 0.63 -10.95 27.51
CA ALA A 243 1.90 -10.76 28.18
C ALA A 243 1.75 -10.50 29.68
N ALA A 244 0.75 -9.72 30.09
CA ALA A 244 0.46 -9.47 31.50
C ALA A 244 0.00 -10.74 32.24
N PHE A 245 -0.82 -11.59 31.61
CA PHE A 245 -1.19 -12.90 32.15
C PHE A 245 0.03 -13.81 32.32
N ASP A 246 0.91 -13.85 31.31
CA ASP A 246 2.12 -14.68 31.38
C ASP A 246 3.05 -14.28 32.51
N ARG A 247 3.26 -12.97 32.66
CA ARG A 247 4.02 -12.43 33.79
C ARG A 247 3.37 -12.72 35.14
N ALA A 248 2.04 -12.66 35.24
CA ALA A 248 1.33 -12.92 36.50
C ALA A 248 1.42 -14.40 36.93
N LEU A 249 1.51 -15.32 35.97
CA LEU A 249 1.60 -16.77 36.23
C LEU A 249 3.03 -17.32 36.04
N ILE A 250 4.03 -16.44 36.02
CA ILE A 250 5.44 -16.84 35.80
C ILE A 250 5.95 -17.86 36.83
N GLY A 251 5.44 -17.79 38.07
CA GLY A 251 5.79 -18.73 39.15
C GLY A 251 5.32 -20.17 38.91
N VAL A 252 4.37 -20.40 38.00
CA VAL A 252 3.96 -21.74 37.54
C VAL A 252 4.85 -22.20 36.38
N GLY A 253 5.24 -21.27 35.51
CA GLY A 253 6.13 -21.51 34.40
C GLY A 253 5.87 -20.54 33.25
N MET A 254 6.93 -20.18 32.54
CA MET A 254 6.87 -19.31 31.37
C MET A 254 5.95 -19.88 30.28
N GLY A 255 5.11 -19.05 29.68
CA GLY A 255 4.10 -19.46 28.69
C GLY A 255 2.77 -19.93 29.30
N THR A 256 2.71 -20.25 30.59
CA THR A 256 1.48 -20.73 31.25
C THR A 256 0.37 -19.69 31.19
N GLY A 257 0.69 -18.41 31.40
CA GLY A 257 -0.34 -17.38 31.35
C GLY A 257 -0.84 -17.11 29.95
N ILE A 258 -0.02 -17.31 28.92
CA ILE A 258 -0.46 -17.28 27.52
C ILE A 258 -1.48 -18.41 27.26
N ILE A 259 -1.22 -19.63 27.74
CA ILE A 259 -2.14 -20.77 27.59
C ILE A 259 -3.47 -20.49 28.29
N VAL A 260 -3.44 -20.03 29.55
CA VAL A 260 -4.64 -19.70 30.32
C VAL A 260 -5.43 -18.58 29.64
N PHE A 261 -4.77 -17.51 29.23
CA PHE A 261 -5.40 -16.41 28.50
C PHE A 261 -6.05 -16.89 27.19
N SER A 262 -5.34 -17.70 26.41
CA SER A 262 -5.85 -18.26 25.15
C SER A 262 -7.09 -19.14 25.40
N ALA A 263 -7.04 -20.01 26.41
CA ALA A 263 -8.16 -20.87 26.78
C ALA A 263 -9.40 -20.05 27.21
N LEU A 264 -9.21 -18.97 27.97
CA LEU A 264 -10.28 -18.04 28.36
C LEU A 264 -10.89 -17.35 27.14
N VAL A 265 -10.07 -16.83 26.23
CA VAL A 265 -10.54 -16.17 25.01
C VAL A 265 -11.33 -17.14 24.14
N ILE A 266 -10.82 -18.36 23.93
CA ILE A 266 -11.51 -19.42 23.18
C ILE A 266 -12.83 -19.78 23.86
N GLY A 267 -12.82 -20.00 25.18
CA GLY A 267 -14.00 -20.33 25.97
C GLY A 267 -15.09 -19.27 25.88
N ILE A 268 -14.73 -17.99 26.07
CA ILE A 268 -15.64 -16.84 25.94
C ILE A 268 -16.19 -16.74 24.51
N THR A 269 -15.34 -16.89 23.49
CA THR A 269 -15.75 -16.79 22.09
C THR A 269 -16.72 -17.91 21.72
N VAL A 270 -16.43 -19.16 22.11
CA VAL A 270 -17.32 -20.32 21.90
C VAL A 270 -18.63 -20.13 22.64
N TRP A 271 -18.59 -19.66 23.89
CA TRP A 271 -19.79 -19.35 24.67
C TRP A 271 -20.64 -18.26 23.99
N LEU A 272 -20.04 -17.17 23.51
CA LEU A 272 -20.72 -16.10 22.78
C LEU A 272 -21.38 -16.60 21.50
N ILE A 273 -20.68 -17.45 20.72
CA ILE A 273 -21.23 -18.07 19.50
C ILE A 273 -22.44 -18.93 19.85
N ARG A 274 -22.32 -19.83 20.83
CA ARG A 274 -23.43 -20.70 21.27
C ARG A 274 -24.61 -19.90 21.79
N TRP A 275 -24.34 -18.90 22.63
CA TRP A 275 -25.36 -18.00 23.16
C TRP A 275 -26.06 -17.23 22.05
N ALA A 276 -25.33 -16.74 21.05
CA ALA A 276 -25.89 -16.02 19.91
C ALA A 276 -26.78 -16.92 19.05
N ILE A 277 -26.41 -18.19 18.86
CA ILE A 277 -27.25 -19.18 18.18
C ILE A 277 -28.54 -19.42 18.97
N ILE A 278 -28.43 -19.72 20.27
CA ILE A 278 -29.57 -20.03 21.15
C ILE A 278 -30.53 -18.83 21.25
N LYS A 279 -30.01 -17.61 21.37
CA LYS A 279 -30.81 -16.38 21.50
C LYS A 279 -31.15 -15.73 20.15
N ASN A 280 -30.82 -16.37 19.03
CA ASN A 280 -31.03 -15.89 17.67
C ASN A 280 -30.50 -14.47 17.43
N LYS A 281 -29.30 -14.16 17.92
CA LYS A 281 -28.63 -12.86 17.79
C LYS A 281 -27.62 -12.87 16.63
N ARG A 282 -28.13 -12.73 15.40
CA ARG A 282 -27.33 -12.77 14.15
C ARG A 282 -26.04 -11.91 14.20
N MET A 283 -26.13 -10.65 14.62
CA MET A 283 -24.96 -9.75 14.65
C MET A 283 -23.88 -10.19 15.64
N VAL A 284 -24.29 -10.77 16.79
CA VAL A 284 -23.34 -11.29 17.79
C VAL A 284 -22.67 -12.56 17.25
N TYR A 285 -23.42 -13.42 16.56
CA TYR A 285 -22.85 -14.59 15.88
C TYR A 285 -21.82 -14.18 14.82
N ILE A 286 -22.17 -13.24 13.92
CA ILE A 286 -21.24 -12.78 12.88
C ILE A 286 -20.01 -12.13 13.52
N GLY A 287 -20.18 -11.26 14.52
CA GLY A 287 -19.07 -10.59 15.19
C GLY A 287 -18.13 -11.56 15.91
N SER A 288 -18.67 -12.48 16.71
CA SER A 288 -17.87 -13.48 17.44
C SER A 288 -17.19 -14.49 16.52
N MET A 289 -17.86 -14.94 15.45
CA MET A 289 -17.25 -15.83 14.45
C MET A 289 -16.18 -15.10 13.63
N SER A 290 -16.39 -13.84 13.30
CA SER A 290 -15.40 -12.99 12.62
C SER A 290 -14.17 -12.78 13.50
N PHE A 291 -14.35 -12.49 14.78
CA PHE A 291 -13.26 -12.43 15.75
C PHE A 291 -12.51 -13.76 15.82
N ALA A 292 -13.22 -14.89 15.95
CA ALA A 292 -12.60 -16.22 15.97
C ALA A 292 -11.74 -16.48 14.73
N MET A 293 -12.27 -16.23 13.54
CA MET A 293 -11.55 -16.43 12.28
C MET A 293 -10.35 -15.49 12.12
N MET A 294 -10.47 -14.24 12.56
CA MET A 294 -9.34 -13.31 12.57
C MET A 294 -8.23 -13.78 13.50
N MET A 295 -8.57 -14.28 14.69
CA MET A 295 -7.60 -14.85 15.64
C MET A 295 -6.95 -16.12 15.10
N ILE A 296 -7.70 -16.95 14.36
CA ILE A 296 -7.13 -18.10 13.63
C ILE A 296 -6.10 -17.62 12.60
N GLY A 297 -6.40 -16.57 11.82
CA GLY A 297 -5.41 -15.99 10.90
C GLY A 297 -4.17 -15.43 11.62
N LEU A 298 -4.38 -14.72 12.73
CA LEU A 298 -3.30 -14.13 13.55
C LEU A 298 -2.42 -15.20 14.22
N SER A 299 -2.93 -16.41 14.43
CA SER A 299 -2.15 -17.52 15.02
C SER A 299 -0.93 -17.91 14.21
N SER A 300 -0.85 -17.51 12.93
CA SER A 300 0.36 -17.64 12.10
C SER A 300 1.62 -17.04 12.73
N TYR A 301 1.47 -16.00 13.55
CA TYR A 301 2.57 -15.39 14.30
C TYR A 301 3.20 -16.30 15.35
N ALA A 302 2.54 -17.41 15.73
CA ALA A 302 3.17 -18.43 16.57
C ALA A 302 4.46 -18.97 15.92
N MET A 303 4.54 -18.98 14.58
CA MET A 303 5.76 -19.36 13.86
C MET A 303 6.96 -18.50 14.28
N VAL A 304 6.80 -17.18 14.40
CA VAL A 304 7.86 -16.25 14.80
C VAL A 304 8.42 -16.62 16.18
N LEU A 305 7.53 -16.81 17.17
CA LEU A 305 7.92 -17.20 18.53
C LEU A 305 8.59 -18.58 18.59
N ILE A 306 8.04 -19.56 17.87
CA ILE A 306 8.58 -20.93 17.84
C ILE A 306 9.96 -20.95 17.19
N ARG A 307 10.12 -20.25 16.07
CA ARG A 307 11.39 -20.21 15.34
C ARG A 307 12.42 -19.38 16.07
N ALA A 308 12.08 -18.24 16.66
CA ALA A 308 13.02 -17.46 17.48
C ALA A 308 13.61 -18.29 18.65
N ASN A 309 12.80 -19.11 19.32
CA ASN A 309 13.27 -20.02 20.38
C ASN A 309 14.13 -21.19 19.87
N ALA A 310 14.07 -21.51 18.57
CA ALA A 310 14.94 -22.49 17.94
C ALA A 310 16.28 -21.90 17.47
N GLU A 311 16.50 -20.60 17.71
CA GLU A 311 17.73 -19.85 17.40
C GLU A 311 18.27 -20.08 15.97
N PRO A 312 17.46 -19.81 14.91
CA PRO A 312 17.93 -19.88 13.53
C PRO A 312 19.02 -18.84 13.27
N PRO A 313 19.88 -19.04 12.24
CA PRO A 313 20.93 -18.08 11.88
C PRO A 313 20.43 -16.65 11.70
N ILE A 314 19.30 -16.48 11.00
CA ILE A 314 18.57 -15.21 10.90
C ILE A 314 17.49 -15.20 11.99
N ASN A 315 17.80 -14.55 13.11
CA ASN A 315 16.89 -14.38 14.24
C ASN A 315 16.79 -12.91 14.67
N MET A 316 16.12 -12.10 13.85
CA MET A 316 15.99 -10.67 14.13
C MET A 316 15.27 -10.40 15.46
N ASN A 317 15.71 -9.36 16.16
CA ASN A 317 15.13 -8.85 17.40
C ASN A 317 15.13 -9.80 18.62
N GLY A 318 15.62 -11.04 18.50
CA GLY A 318 15.74 -11.98 19.62
C GLY A 318 14.41 -12.23 20.34
N ILE A 319 13.38 -12.64 19.60
CA ILE A 319 11.98 -12.73 20.05
C ILE A 319 11.75 -13.96 20.93
N ASN A 320 12.33 -13.94 22.12
CA ASN A 320 12.42 -15.11 23.00
C ASN A 320 11.20 -15.27 23.94
N ASP A 321 10.28 -14.31 23.93
CA ASP A 321 9.11 -14.26 24.81
C ASP A 321 7.99 -13.34 24.28
N VAL A 322 6.84 -13.33 24.97
CA VAL A 322 5.67 -12.55 24.53
C VAL A 322 5.84 -11.03 24.68
N HIS A 323 6.69 -10.55 25.59
CA HIS A 323 7.00 -9.12 25.70
C HIS A 323 7.93 -8.65 24.59
N SER A 324 9.00 -9.41 24.28
CA SER A 324 9.85 -9.12 23.12
C SER A 324 9.07 -9.23 21.81
N PHE A 325 8.12 -10.17 21.71
CA PHE A 325 7.18 -10.25 20.59
C PHE A 325 6.25 -9.04 20.47
N LEU A 326 5.75 -8.51 21.60
CA LEU A 326 4.95 -7.28 21.59
C LEU A 326 5.78 -6.09 21.07
N SER A 327 7.01 -5.91 21.55
CA SER A 327 7.91 -4.85 21.07
C SER A 327 8.24 -5.02 19.58
N TYR A 328 8.39 -6.26 19.12
CA TYR A 328 8.60 -6.60 17.71
C TYR A 328 7.40 -6.22 16.82
N LEU A 329 6.18 -6.64 17.18
CA LEU A 329 4.96 -6.26 16.46
C LEU A 329 4.71 -4.75 16.44
N LYS A 330 5.01 -4.07 17.55
CA LYS A 330 4.88 -2.61 17.69
C LYS A 330 5.98 -1.85 16.96
N ARG A 331 6.99 -2.54 16.40
CA ARG A 331 8.06 -1.91 15.63
C ARG A 331 8.83 -0.86 16.46
N GLU A 332 8.96 -1.09 17.77
CA GLU A 332 9.50 -0.08 18.70
C GLU A 332 10.93 0.36 18.36
N GLN A 333 11.70 -0.49 17.68
CA GLN A 333 13.06 -0.19 17.22
C GLN A 333 13.15 0.99 16.23
N TYR A 334 12.08 1.27 15.49
CA TYR A 334 12.04 2.37 14.52
C TYR A 334 11.56 3.70 15.14
N GLY A 335 11.26 3.71 16.45
CA GLY A 335 10.67 4.85 17.14
C GLY A 335 9.20 5.10 16.78
N SER A 336 8.66 6.20 17.28
CA SER A 336 7.28 6.63 17.02
C SER A 336 7.25 7.96 16.26
N ARG A 337 6.31 8.10 15.33
CA ARG A 337 6.01 9.36 14.66
C ARG A 337 4.69 9.91 15.18
N ASP A 338 4.68 11.17 15.61
CA ASP A 338 3.45 11.82 16.05
C ASP A 338 2.52 12.06 14.86
N LEU A 339 1.29 11.57 14.94
CA LEU A 339 0.31 11.67 13.86
C LEU A 339 -0.75 12.75 14.11
N VAL A 340 -1.30 12.78 15.33
CA VAL A 340 -2.42 13.65 15.69
C VAL A 340 -1.94 14.92 16.37
N TYR A 341 -1.02 14.82 17.33
CA TYR A 341 -0.54 15.96 18.10
C TYR A 341 0.92 15.72 18.49
N GLY A 342 1.80 16.67 18.22
CA GLY A 342 3.23 16.52 18.45
C GLY A 342 4.03 17.77 18.10
N PRO A 343 5.35 17.77 18.39
CA PRO A 343 6.21 18.92 18.19
C PRO A 343 6.62 19.10 16.71
N TYR A 344 7.17 20.28 16.41
CA TYR A 344 7.96 20.48 15.20
C TYR A 344 9.38 19.93 15.35
N TRP A 345 10.09 19.78 14.22
CA TRP A 345 11.50 19.34 14.17
C TRP A 345 12.47 20.25 14.95
N THR A 346 12.09 21.53 15.16
CA THR A 346 12.90 22.51 15.90
C THR A 346 12.84 22.33 17.41
N ALA A 347 11.95 21.46 17.90
CA ALA A 347 11.68 21.30 19.32
C ALA A 347 12.84 20.61 20.04
N GLN A 348 13.21 21.14 21.19
CA GLN A 348 14.21 20.59 22.09
C GLN A 348 13.54 20.23 23.42
N PRO A 349 13.54 18.95 23.82
CA PRO A 349 12.90 18.54 25.07
C PRO A 349 13.66 19.10 26.28
N PHE A 350 12.93 19.59 27.27
CA PHE A 350 13.48 20.05 28.55
C PHE A 350 13.73 18.90 29.51
N ASN A 351 12.84 17.89 29.49
CA ASN A 351 12.90 16.77 30.43
C ASN A 351 12.23 15.53 29.83
N VAL A 352 12.36 14.40 30.52
CA VAL A 352 11.79 13.11 30.16
C VAL A 352 10.93 12.60 31.32
N GLU A 353 9.66 12.30 31.03
CA GLU A 353 8.76 11.64 31.97
C GLU A 353 8.79 10.13 31.73
N TYR A 354 9.22 9.36 32.73
CA TYR A 354 9.25 7.90 32.64
C TYR A 354 7.91 7.28 33.02
N GLY A 355 7.36 6.48 32.11
CA GLY A 355 6.11 5.75 32.25
C GLY A 355 6.30 4.32 32.75
N LYS A 356 5.56 3.39 32.13
CA LYS A 356 5.46 2.00 32.56
C LYS A 356 6.77 1.25 32.35
N THR A 357 7.08 0.33 33.26
CA THR A 357 8.20 -0.61 33.12
C THR A 357 7.98 -1.53 31.93
N LYS A 358 8.98 -1.59 31.05
CA LYS A 358 9.11 -2.60 30.01
C LYS A 358 9.76 -3.85 30.60
N TRP A 359 9.22 -5.00 30.25
CA TRP A 359 9.66 -6.30 30.74
C TRP A 359 10.25 -7.09 29.58
N GLY A 360 11.25 -7.91 29.88
CA GLY A 360 11.83 -8.87 28.95
C GLY A 360 12.36 -10.07 29.70
N ARG A 361 12.62 -11.16 28.98
CA ARG A 361 13.20 -12.37 29.58
C ARG A 361 14.65 -12.13 30.03
N ALA A 362 15.01 -12.60 31.22
CA ALA A 362 16.39 -12.60 31.68
C ALA A 362 17.28 -13.46 30.76
N PRO A 363 18.51 -13.02 30.40
CA PRO A 363 19.45 -13.82 29.63
C PRO A 363 19.68 -15.20 30.26
N GLY A 364 19.40 -16.28 29.53
CA GLY A 364 19.50 -17.66 30.04
C GLY A 364 18.52 -18.05 31.15
N GLY A 365 17.63 -17.15 31.57
CA GLY A 365 16.71 -17.34 32.69
C GLY A 365 15.28 -17.71 32.27
N LYS A 366 14.46 -18.08 33.26
CA LYS A 366 13.01 -18.31 33.15
C LYS A 366 12.18 -17.20 33.83
N GLU A 367 12.80 -16.06 34.10
CA GLU A 367 12.20 -14.94 34.81
C GLU A 367 12.09 -13.71 33.91
N TYR A 368 11.10 -12.86 34.20
CA TYR A 368 10.94 -11.56 33.56
C TYR A 368 11.63 -10.47 34.39
N ILE A 369 12.53 -9.72 33.76
CA ILE A 369 13.23 -8.60 34.36
C ILE A 369 12.81 -7.26 33.73
N PRO A 370 12.87 -6.15 34.48
CA PRO A 370 12.76 -4.81 33.91
C PRO A 370 13.90 -4.57 32.91
N ILE A 371 13.57 -4.27 31.66
CA ILE A 371 14.55 -3.94 30.59
C ILE A 371 14.55 -2.46 30.24
N GLY A 372 13.60 -1.69 30.77
CA GLY A 372 13.51 -0.25 30.54
C GLY A 372 12.19 0.32 31.03
N LYS A 373 11.94 1.59 30.70
CA LYS A 373 10.64 2.24 30.89
C LYS A 373 10.22 2.91 29.60
N ASP A 374 8.93 2.95 29.36
CA ASP A 374 8.36 3.92 28.42
C ASP A 374 8.77 5.32 28.86
N TYR A 375 8.91 6.25 27.92
CA TYR A 375 9.21 7.62 28.24
C TYR A 375 8.46 8.58 27.32
N LYS A 376 8.19 9.78 27.83
CA LYS A 376 7.60 10.88 27.07
C LYS A 376 8.48 12.12 27.22
N LEU A 377 8.79 12.75 26.11
CA LEU A 377 9.56 13.98 26.08
C LEU A 377 8.68 15.18 26.45
N ILE A 378 9.17 16.02 27.36
CA ILE A 378 8.51 17.25 27.81
C ILE A 378 9.10 18.43 27.06
N TYR A 379 8.29 19.09 26.23
CA TYR A 379 8.72 20.21 25.38
C TYR A 379 8.29 21.58 25.92
N ASP A 380 7.34 21.63 26.86
CA ASP A 380 6.82 22.88 27.41
C ASP A 380 6.91 22.85 28.94
N ILE A 381 7.46 23.92 29.52
CA ILE A 381 7.60 24.11 30.96
C ILE A 381 7.27 25.58 31.32
N PRO A 382 6.83 25.86 32.56
CA PRO A 382 6.61 27.22 33.03
C PRO A 382 7.85 28.12 32.85
N GLU A 383 7.65 29.40 32.52
CA GLU A 383 8.78 30.34 32.29
C GLU A 383 9.66 30.51 33.52
N SER A 384 9.06 30.45 34.70
CA SER A 384 9.78 30.46 35.98
C SER A 384 10.78 29.32 36.12
N GLN A 385 10.57 28.20 35.43
CA GLN A 385 11.47 27.05 35.45
C GLN A 385 12.55 27.12 34.37
N MET A 386 12.35 27.88 33.28
CA MET A 386 13.34 27.98 32.20
C MET A 386 14.66 28.64 32.63
N ALA A 387 14.62 29.55 33.62
CA ALA A 387 15.82 30.12 34.21
C ALA A 387 16.74 29.04 34.83
N ALA A 388 16.16 27.98 35.40
CA ALA A 388 16.92 26.85 35.97
C ALA A 388 17.64 26.00 34.90
N TYR A 389 17.23 26.11 33.63
CA TYR A 389 17.90 25.49 32.48
C TYR A 389 18.92 26.43 31.81
N GLY A 390 19.23 27.58 32.42
CA GLY A 390 20.23 28.53 31.91
C GLY A 390 19.78 29.34 30.68
N ILE A 391 18.47 29.42 30.43
CA ILE A 391 17.90 30.11 29.26
C ILE A 391 17.73 31.60 29.56
N PRO A 392 18.35 32.52 28.78
CA PRO A 392 18.18 33.95 28.95
C PRO A 392 16.73 34.40 28.67
N PRO A 393 16.20 35.43 29.37
CA PRO A 393 14.85 35.93 29.15
C PRO A 393 14.54 36.31 27.69
N GLN A 394 15.54 36.79 26.93
CA GLN A 394 15.37 37.15 25.53
C GLN A 394 15.17 35.94 24.60
N GLN A 395 15.64 34.75 24.99
CA GLN A 395 15.50 33.52 24.20
C GLN A 395 14.23 32.72 24.53
N ILE A 396 13.59 33.02 25.66
CA ILE A 396 12.36 32.34 26.12
C ILE A 396 11.27 32.29 25.03
N PRO A 397 10.90 33.40 24.36
CA PRO A 397 9.85 33.37 23.32
C PRO A 397 10.24 32.51 22.13
N ILE A 398 11.52 32.49 21.77
CA ILE A 398 12.05 31.72 20.64
C ILE A 398 11.98 30.23 20.95
N ILE A 399 12.48 29.81 22.11
CA ILE A 399 12.46 28.39 22.52
C ILE A 399 11.03 27.89 22.65
N LYS A 400 10.13 28.65 23.30
CA LYS A 400 8.72 28.29 23.37
C LYS A 400 8.05 28.19 21.99
N GLY A 401 8.38 29.11 21.08
CA GLY A 401 7.91 29.06 19.70
C GLY A 401 8.38 27.80 18.97
N ARG A 402 9.66 27.47 19.11
CA ARG A 402 10.29 26.28 18.49
C ARG A 402 9.79 24.96 19.07
N ASN A 403 9.46 24.94 20.35
CA ASN A 403 8.95 23.77 21.08
C ASN A 403 7.44 23.58 20.96
N LYS A 404 6.76 24.46 20.21
CA LYS A 404 5.31 24.41 20.05
C LYS A 404 4.88 23.05 19.50
N GLN A 405 3.94 22.43 20.20
CA GLN A 405 3.22 21.26 19.72
C GLN A 405 1.98 21.69 18.94
N VAL A 406 1.69 20.98 17.85
CA VAL A 406 0.58 21.29 16.96
C VAL A 406 -0.25 20.07 16.66
N LEU A 407 -1.51 20.32 16.31
CA LEU A 407 -2.36 19.31 15.69
C LEU A 407 -1.79 18.99 14.30
N PHE A 408 -1.78 17.72 13.92
CA PHE A 408 -1.31 17.24 12.62
C PHE A 408 0.14 17.68 12.29
N PRO A 409 1.14 17.28 13.10
CA PRO A 409 2.55 17.60 12.83
C PRO A 409 3.05 16.77 11.64
N ARG A 410 3.50 17.43 10.58
CA ARG A 410 4.05 16.83 9.34
C ARG A 410 5.56 17.01 9.23
N MET A 411 6.08 18.06 9.84
CA MET A 411 7.51 18.33 9.99
C MET A 411 7.96 18.05 11.43
N GLY A 412 7.81 16.81 11.88
CA GLY A 412 8.00 16.42 13.29
C GLY A 412 9.19 15.51 13.56
N SER A 413 9.98 15.13 12.55
CA SER A 413 11.13 14.25 12.78
C SER A 413 12.26 15.00 13.47
N LEU A 414 12.73 14.46 14.59
CA LEU A 414 13.79 15.02 15.43
C LEU A 414 15.19 14.47 15.09
N GLU A 415 15.31 13.65 14.05
CA GLU A 415 16.61 13.14 13.61
C GLU A 415 17.46 14.28 13.03
N GLY A 416 18.72 14.38 13.48
CA GLY A 416 19.62 15.46 13.08
C GLY A 416 19.82 15.58 11.55
N ARG A 417 19.85 14.44 10.84
CA ARG A 417 19.93 14.40 9.37
C ARG A 417 18.72 14.99 8.66
N HIS A 418 17.54 15.05 9.30
CA HIS A 418 16.33 15.62 8.71
C HIS A 418 16.20 17.12 8.99
N ALA A 419 16.75 17.61 10.11
CA ALA A 419 16.60 19.00 10.53
C ALA A 419 17.08 20.00 9.46
N GLY A 420 18.27 19.77 8.89
CA GLY A 420 18.81 20.60 7.81
C GLY A 420 17.92 20.64 6.57
N LEU A 421 17.37 19.48 6.17
CA LEU A 421 16.46 19.39 5.03
C LEU A 421 15.13 20.13 5.28
N TYR A 422 14.61 20.09 6.50
CA TYR A 422 13.43 20.87 6.85
C TYR A 422 13.68 22.37 6.83
N TYR A 423 14.86 22.84 7.24
CA TYR A 423 15.24 24.25 7.12
C TYR A 423 15.32 24.68 5.65
N ASN A 424 15.94 23.86 4.79
CA ASN A 424 15.98 24.10 3.35
C ASN A 424 14.57 24.16 2.76
N PHE A 425 13.70 23.23 3.15
CA PHE A 425 12.31 23.18 2.69
C PHE A 425 11.50 24.41 3.14
N ALA A 426 11.71 24.84 4.37
CA ALA A 426 11.08 26.03 4.94
C ALA A 426 11.64 27.35 4.38
N GLY A 427 12.68 27.29 3.52
CA GLY A 427 13.31 28.47 2.93
C GLY A 427 14.07 29.32 3.95
N VAL A 428 14.62 28.69 5.00
CA VAL A 428 15.34 29.40 6.06
C VAL A 428 16.76 29.74 5.59
N PRO A 429 17.17 31.02 5.62
CA PRO A 429 18.53 31.39 5.25
C PRO A 429 19.57 30.76 6.19
N GLN A 430 20.71 30.38 5.62
CA GLN A 430 21.81 29.82 6.38
C GLN A 430 22.27 30.78 7.49
N GLY A 431 22.44 30.26 8.70
CA GLY A 431 22.79 31.02 9.91
C GLY A 431 21.60 31.59 10.70
N GLN A 432 20.37 31.47 10.20
CA GLN A 432 19.15 31.88 10.91
C GLN A 432 18.39 30.73 11.57
N GLU A 433 18.90 29.50 11.47
CA GLU A 433 18.21 28.27 11.89
C GLU A 433 17.92 28.25 13.39
N SER A 434 18.78 28.85 14.22
CA SER A 434 18.66 28.92 15.69
C SER A 434 17.52 29.82 16.16
N ASN A 435 17.12 30.82 15.35
CA ASN A 435 16.06 31.76 15.69
C ASN A 435 14.74 31.50 14.93
N TYR A 436 14.75 30.55 13.98
CA TYR A 436 13.57 30.22 13.20
C TYR A 436 12.50 29.50 14.03
N ILE A 437 11.26 30.01 13.96
CA ILE A 437 10.06 29.41 14.56
C ILE A 437 9.17 28.89 13.43
N PRO A 438 8.91 27.58 13.33
CA PRO A 438 8.04 27.04 12.31
C PRO A 438 6.60 27.53 12.42
N SER A 439 6.01 27.93 11.30
CA SER A 439 4.59 28.27 11.21
C SER A 439 3.75 27.06 10.83
N TYR A 440 2.46 27.06 11.20
CA TYR A 440 1.54 26.01 10.78
C TYR A 440 1.33 25.99 9.25
N GLY A 441 1.48 27.14 8.59
CA GLY A 441 1.49 27.23 7.13
C GLY A 441 2.67 26.47 6.51
N THR A 442 3.86 26.54 7.11
CA THR A 442 5.04 25.77 6.66
C THR A 442 4.79 24.27 6.78
N ASN A 443 4.20 23.85 7.89
CA ASN A 443 3.80 22.46 8.14
C ASN A 443 2.81 21.93 7.09
N LEU A 444 1.77 22.71 6.76
CA LEU A 444 0.80 22.33 5.73
C LEU A 444 1.39 22.41 4.32
N ASN A 445 2.26 23.38 4.04
CA ASN A 445 2.96 23.43 2.76
C ASN A 445 3.76 22.15 2.53
N TYR A 446 4.53 21.71 3.54
CA TYR A 446 5.26 20.43 3.49
C TYR A 446 4.35 19.23 3.24
N PHE A 447 3.15 19.21 3.84
CA PHE A 447 2.17 18.18 3.53
C PHE A 447 1.78 18.15 2.06
N PHE A 448 1.42 19.29 1.47
CA PHE A 448 0.89 19.33 0.12
C PHE A 448 1.95 19.19 -0.97
N THR A 449 3.14 19.77 -0.80
CA THR A 449 4.19 19.75 -1.84
C THR A 449 5.11 18.55 -1.71
N TYR A 450 5.55 18.20 -0.49
CA TYR A 450 6.40 17.01 -0.29
C TYR A 450 5.58 15.74 -0.10
N GLN A 451 4.76 15.64 0.95
CA GLN A 451 4.10 14.36 1.25
C GLN A 451 3.08 13.99 0.14
N LEU A 452 2.17 14.90 -0.21
CA LEU A 452 1.20 14.64 -1.29
C LEU A 452 1.81 14.83 -2.68
N GLY A 453 2.55 15.90 -2.94
CA GLY A 453 3.15 16.13 -4.25
C GLY A 453 4.24 15.12 -4.59
N HIS A 454 5.34 15.11 -3.81
CA HIS A 454 6.54 14.32 -4.09
C HIS A 454 6.39 12.84 -3.74
N MET A 455 5.76 12.52 -2.63
CA MET A 455 5.67 11.13 -2.15
C MET A 455 4.39 10.42 -2.54
N TYR A 456 3.40 11.09 -3.12
CA TYR A 456 2.16 10.44 -3.57
C TYR A 456 1.87 10.69 -5.05
N TRP A 457 1.66 11.95 -5.45
CA TRP A 457 1.28 12.30 -6.81
C TRP A 457 2.38 11.99 -7.83
N ARG A 458 3.66 12.11 -7.45
CA ARG A 458 4.79 11.70 -8.30
C ARG A 458 4.71 10.22 -8.66
N TYR A 459 4.60 9.34 -7.66
CA TYR A 459 4.45 7.90 -7.89
C TYR A 459 3.14 7.56 -8.59
N PHE A 460 2.04 8.25 -8.24
CA PHE A 460 0.79 8.10 -8.97
C PHE A 460 0.99 8.39 -10.47
N MET A 461 1.71 9.45 -10.82
CA MET A 461 1.98 9.79 -12.22
C MET A 461 3.02 8.90 -12.89
N TRP A 462 3.97 8.30 -12.16
CA TRP A 462 4.80 7.21 -12.72
C TRP A 462 3.94 6.10 -13.32
N ASN A 463 2.85 5.74 -12.62
CA ASN A 463 1.98 4.65 -13.03
C ASN A 463 0.99 5.03 -14.15
N PHE A 464 0.63 6.31 -14.30
CA PHE A 464 -0.46 6.73 -15.21
C PHE A 464 -0.07 7.77 -16.28
N SER A 465 1.16 8.27 -16.24
CA SER A 465 1.70 9.26 -17.19
C SER A 465 3.07 8.87 -17.74
N GLY A 466 3.94 8.33 -16.88
CA GLY A 466 5.28 7.92 -17.25
C GLY A 466 6.35 8.37 -16.24
N ARG A 467 7.53 7.77 -16.32
CA ARG A 467 8.65 7.94 -15.37
C ARG A 467 9.88 8.48 -16.08
N GLN A 468 10.54 9.45 -15.44
CA GLN A 468 11.74 10.09 -15.99
C GLN A 468 12.96 9.16 -15.93
N ASN A 469 13.18 8.53 -14.78
CA ASN A 469 14.24 7.57 -14.48
C ASN A 469 13.92 6.84 -13.16
N ASP A 470 14.69 5.80 -12.84
CA ASP A 470 14.63 4.99 -11.61
C ASP A 470 15.57 5.48 -10.49
N THR A 471 16.29 6.58 -10.73
CA THR A 471 17.15 7.19 -9.71
C THR A 471 16.28 7.84 -8.64
N GLN A 472 16.62 7.61 -7.37
CA GLN A 472 15.83 8.16 -6.28
C GLN A 472 15.76 9.69 -6.36
N GLY A 473 14.54 10.21 -6.42
CA GLY A 473 14.29 11.65 -6.48
C GLY A 473 14.38 12.30 -5.11
N PHE A 474 15.35 13.20 -4.92
CA PHE A 474 15.40 14.07 -3.75
C PHE A 474 14.71 15.40 -4.04
N TYR A 475 13.68 15.74 -3.26
CA TYR A 475 12.92 16.97 -3.46
C TYR A 475 13.80 18.23 -3.42
N ALA A 476 14.82 18.23 -2.55
CA ALA A 476 15.76 19.35 -2.40
C ALA A 476 16.65 19.60 -3.64
N GLU A 477 16.79 18.62 -4.54
CA GLU A 477 17.66 18.68 -5.72
C GLU A 477 16.93 19.14 -7.00
N GLY A 478 15.73 19.69 -6.86
CA GLY A 478 15.06 20.39 -7.97
C GLY A 478 14.50 19.46 -9.05
N MET A 479 13.94 18.31 -8.65
CA MET A 479 13.26 17.35 -9.56
C MET A 479 14.15 16.79 -10.69
N LYS A 480 15.48 16.80 -10.51
CA LYS A 480 16.43 16.24 -11.47
C LYS A 480 16.24 14.75 -11.69
N ASP A 481 15.94 14.00 -10.64
CA ASP A 481 15.81 12.55 -10.66
C ASP A 481 14.47 12.10 -10.07
N GLY A 482 14.03 10.91 -10.47
CA GLY A 482 12.80 10.29 -10.01
C GLY A 482 11.52 11.05 -10.36
N ASN A 483 11.53 12.02 -11.27
CA ASN A 483 10.29 12.74 -11.61
C ASN A 483 9.38 11.90 -12.53
N TRP A 484 8.14 12.33 -12.69
CA TRP A 484 7.24 11.79 -13.71
C TRP A 484 7.28 12.67 -14.96
N ILE A 485 7.04 12.04 -16.11
CA ILE A 485 6.96 12.70 -17.43
C ILE A 485 5.72 12.24 -18.18
N THR A 486 5.37 12.94 -19.25
CA THR A 486 4.21 12.64 -20.10
C THR A 486 4.61 12.15 -21.49
N GLY A 487 5.76 12.57 -22.02
CA GLY A 487 6.08 12.49 -23.45
C GLY A 487 5.51 13.64 -24.27
N ILE A 488 4.88 14.63 -23.62
CA ILE A 488 4.30 15.83 -24.22
C ILE A 488 5.23 17.00 -23.86
N SER A 489 6.02 17.45 -24.84
CA SER A 489 7.08 18.45 -24.62
C SER A 489 6.63 19.71 -23.88
N LEU A 490 5.41 20.20 -24.13
CA LEU A 490 4.88 21.40 -23.47
C LEU A 490 4.70 21.22 -21.96
N ILE A 491 4.29 20.03 -21.51
CA ILE A 491 4.10 19.72 -20.09
C ILE A 491 5.45 19.40 -19.45
N ASP A 492 6.24 18.57 -20.11
CA ASP A 492 7.50 18.08 -19.55
C ASP A 492 8.53 19.21 -19.37
N LYS A 493 8.58 20.17 -20.30
CA LYS A 493 9.46 21.37 -20.19
C LYS A 493 9.02 22.36 -19.12
N ALA A 494 7.71 22.45 -18.85
CA ALA A 494 7.22 23.30 -17.76
C ALA A 494 7.74 22.79 -16.41
N LYS A 495 7.78 21.47 -16.22
CA LYS A 495 8.34 20.84 -15.01
C LYS A 495 9.86 20.86 -14.96
N ASN A 496 10.50 20.52 -16.08
CA ASN A 496 11.95 20.45 -16.19
C ASN A 496 12.39 21.12 -17.51
N PRO A 497 12.76 22.41 -17.47
CA PRO A 497 13.17 23.15 -18.67
C PRO A 497 14.38 22.55 -19.40
N ASN A 498 15.21 21.78 -18.68
CA ASN A 498 16.42 21.16 -19.21
C ASN A 498 16.20 19.74 -19.71
N ILE A 499 14.94 19.26 -19.81
CA ILE A 499 14.66 17.86 -20.18
C ILE A 499 15.18 17.48 -21.57
N ASP A 500 15.25 18.43 -22.50
CA ASP A 500 15.82 18.25 -23.84
C ASP A 500 17.36 18.31 -23.87
N GLN A 501 17.97 18.78 -22.79
CA GLN A 501 19.42 18.91 -22.64
C GLN A 501 20.02 17.76 -21.80
N LEU A 502 19.20 16.78 -21.42
CA LEU A 502 19.68 15.61 -20.70
C LEU A 502 20.67 14.83 -21.57
N PRO A 503 21.75 14.29 -20.99
CA PRO A 503 22.69 13.47 -21.74
C PRO A 503 22.01 12.21 -22.27
N ASP A 504 22.50 11.67 -23.38
CA ASP A 504 21.96 10.45 -23.99
C ASP A 504 21.84 9.29 -23.00
N SER A 505 22.80 9.18 -22.06
CA SER A 505 22.81 8.17 -21.00
C SER A 505 21.59 8.22 -20.08
N GLN A 506 20.93 9.37 -19.95
CA GLN A 506 19.68 9.52 -19.20
C GLN A 506 18.44 9.36 -20.08
N LEU A 507 18.52 9.75 -21.35
CA LEU A 507 17.43 9.60 -22.32
C LEU A 507 17.22 8.14 -22.74
N SER A 508 18.28 7.32 -22.72
CA SER A 508 18.26 5.91 -23.09
C SER A 508 18.10 4.96 -21.91
N LEU A 509 17.78 5.46 -20.71
CA LEU A 509 17.52 4.59 -19.55
C LEU A 509 16.27 3.75 -19.80
N LYS A 510 16.36 2.44 -19.57
CA LYS A 510 15.23 1.51 -19.68
C LYS A 510 14.06 1.90 -18.78
N SER A 511 14.36 2.45 -17.60
CA SER A 511 13.38 2.96 -16.65
C SER A 511 12.57 4.17 -17.11
N ARG A 512 12.98 4.82 -18.21
CA ARG A 512 12.32 6.00 -18.76
C ARG A 512 11.17 5.58 -19.67
N ASN A 513 9.95 6.00 -19.35
CA ASN A 513 8.77 5.66 -20.13
C ASN A 513 7.79 6.84 -20.27
N THR A 514 6.99 6.83 -21.34
CA THR A 514 6.01 7.88 -21.64
C THR A 514 4.66 7.29 -22.06
N PHE A 515 3.60 7.63 -21.33
CA PHE A 515 2.24 7.13 -21.57
C PHE A 515 1.29 8.18 -22.17
N TYR A 516 1.78 9.39 -22.48
CA TYR A 516 1.02 10.48 -23.12
C TYR A 516 -0.29 10.81 -22.42
N LEU A 517 -0.33 10.66 -21.09
CA LEU A 517 -1.51 10.81 -20.24
C LEU A 517 -2.69 9.87 -20.58
N ILE A 518 -2.53 8.87 -21.45
CA ILE A 518 -3.65 8.02 -21.89
C ILE A 518 -4.28 7.25 -20.72
N PRO A 519 -3.52 6.52 -19.87
CA PRO A 519 -4.09 5.85 -18.70
C PRO A 519 -4.72 6.85 -17.72
N PHE A 520 -4.05 7.98 -17.49
CA PHE A 520 -4.55 9.06 -16.62
C PHE A 520 -5.90 9.60 -17.08
N ILE A 521 -6.03 9.95 -18.37
CA ILE A 521 -7.26 10.50 -18.96
C ILE A 521 -8.41 9.49 -18.86
N LEU A 522 -8.16 8.22 -19.19
CA LEU A 522 -9.15 7.15 -19.05
C LEU A 522 -9.60 6.99 -17.60
N GLY A 523 -8.68 7.05 -16.64
CA GLY A 523 -8.97 6.94 -15.23
C GLY A 523 -9.79 8.10 -14.69
N VAL A 524 -9.43 9.35 -15.00
CA VAL A 524 -10.21 10.53 -14.59
C VAL A 524 -11.62 10.49 -15.21
N LEU A 525 -11.70 10.15 -16.50
CA LEU A 525 -12.98 10.08 -17.19
C LEU A 525 -13.87 8.94 -16.62
N GLY A 526 -13.29 7.78 -16.34
CA GLY A 526 -13.98 6.66 -15.70
C GLY A 526 -14.40 6.96 -14.25
N MET A 527 -13.61 7.76 -13.52
CA MET A 527 -13.96 8.26 -12.20
C MET A 527 -15.20 9.14 -12.25
N VAL A 528 -15.25 10.09 -13.18
CA VAL A 528 -16.43 10.95 -13.42
C VAL A 528 -17.64 10.12 -13.83
N TYR A 529 -17.46 9.16 -14.74
CA TYR A 529 -18.54 8.26 -15.14
C TYR A 529 -19.12 7.48 -13.96
N HIS A 530 -18.26 6.87 -13.14
CA HIS A 530 -18.68 6.12 -11.97
C HIS A 530 -19.43 7.00 -10.98
N MET A 531 -18.91 8.19 -10.67
CA MET A 531 -19.55 9.16 -9.78
C MET A 531 -20.96 9.54 -10.25
N ARG A 532 -21.13 9.81 -11.54
CA ARG A 532 -22.42 10.19 -12.13
C ARG A 532 -23.42 9.04 -12.19
N ARG A 533 -22.94 7.82 -12.45
CA ARG A 533 -23.80 6.65 -12.71
C ARG A 533 -24.15 5.86 -11.46
N ASP A 534 -23.21 5.71 -10.54
CA ASP A 534 -23.39 5.06 -9.23
C ASP A 534 -22.53 5.77 -8.17
N TRP A 535 -23.01 6.90 -7.66
CA TRP A 535 -22.26 7.69 -6.66
C TRP A 535 -21.94 6.90 -5.37
N LYS A 536 -22.74 5.87 -5.03
CA LYS A 536 -22.50 4.99 -3.88
C LYS A 536 -21.34 4.05 -4.15
N GLY A 537 -21.35 3.40 -5.31
CA GLY A 537 -20.22 2.59 -5.78
C GLY A 537 -18.94 3.41 -5.92
N PHE A 538 -19.06 4.64 -6.44
CA PHE A 538 -17.97 5.59 -6.52
C PHE A 538 -17.40 5.89 -5.14
N LEU A 539 -18.24 6.20 -4.16
CA LEU A 539 -17.78 6.50 -2.81
C LEU A 539 -17.04 5.31 -2.17
N VAL A 540 -17.47 4.07 -2.44
CA VAL A 540 -16.76 2.86 -1.99
C VAL A 540 -15.35 2.79 -2.59
N VAL A 541 -15.22 2.92 -3.92
CA VAL A 541 -13.91 2.87 -4.58
C VAL A 541 -13.04 4.08 -4.20
N PHE A 542 -13.64 5.26 -4.04
CA PHE A 542 -12.96 6.47 -3.59
C PHE A 542 -12.44 6.33 -2.15
N MET A 543 -13.23 5.75 -1.24
CA MET A 543 -12.76 5.47 0.12
C MET A 543 -11.61 4.46 0.12
N PHE A 544 -11.64 3.47 -0.78
CA PHE A 544 -10.54 2.55 -0.96
C PHE A 544 -9.28 3.28 -1.46
N PHE A 545 -9.40 4.08 -2.53
CA PHE A 545 -8.34 4.94 -3.06
C PHE A 545 -7.75 5.87 -1.99
N PHE A 546 -8.60 6.55 -1.24
CA PHE A 546 -8.20 7.51 -0.21
C PHE A 546 -7.48 6.84 0.97
N PHE A 547 -7.97 5.70 1.46
CA PHE A 547 -7.34 5.02 2.59
C PHE A 547 -6.04 4.31 2.21
N MET A 548 -6.01 3.67 1.04
CA MET A 548 -4.83 2.96 0.54
C MET A 548 -3.74 3.91 0.03
N GLY A 549 -4.09 5.17 -0.25
CA GLY A 549 -3.17 6.22 -0.70
C GLY A 549 -2.91 7.28 0.37
N VAL A 550 -3.72 8.33 0.34
CA VAL A 550 -3.55 9.53 1.17
C VAL A 550 -3.49 9.23 2.67
N MET A 551 -4.37 8.38 3.22
CA MET A 551 -4.32 8.06 4.65
C MET A 551 -3.12 7.18 5.01
N ASN A 552 -2.69 6.29 4.12
CA ASN A 552 -1.49 5.49 4.34
C ASN A 552 -0.24 6.37 4.41
N LEU A 553 -0.16 7.37 3.54
CA LEU A 553 0.87 8.41 3.57
C LEU A 553 0.80 9.24 4.88
N VAL A 554 -0.40 9.68 5.28
CA VAL A 554 -0.61 10.41 6.55
C VAL A 554 -0.15 9.59 7.75
N ASN A 555 -0.46 8.29 7.76
CA ASN A 555 -0.05 7.35 8.80
C ASN A 555 1.46 7.11 8.81
N SER A 556 2.09 7.09 7.64
CA SER A 556 3.54 6.95 7.52
C SER A 556 4.27 8.22 7.96
N ASN A 557 3.64 9.39 7.83
CA ASN A 557 4.19 10.71 8.16
C ASN A 557 5.66 10.87 7.73
N GLN A 558 5.90 10.71 6.42
CA GLN A 558 7.25 10.54 5.88
C GLN A 558 8.14 11.78 6.10
N PRO A 559 9.38 11.60 6.61
CA PRO A 559 10.42 12.63 6.70
C PRO A 559 10.88 13.11 5.31
N PRO A 560 11.68 14.20 5.25
CA PRO A 560 12.04 14.89 4.01
C PRO A 560 13.00 14.09 3.12
N ILE A 561 13.42 12.92 3.58
CA ILE A 561 14.20 11.95 2.85
C ILE A 561 13.84 10.55 3.34
N GLU A 562 13.80 9.60 2.42
CA GLU A 562 13.64 8.17 2.70
C GLU A 562 14.88 7.43 2.16
N PRO A 563 15.19 6.21 2.65
CA PRO A 563 16.37 5.46 2.17
C PRO A 563 16.27 4.99 0.71
N ARG A 564 15.05 4.94 0.16
CA ARG A 564 14.73 4.58 -1.22
C ARG A 564 13.34 5.07 -1.61
N GLU A 565 12.99 4.89 -2.87
CA GLU A 565 11.63 5.08 -3.37
C GLU A 565 10.64 4.11 -2.69
N ARG A 566 9.40 4.59 -2.43
CA ARG A 566 8.37 3.86 -1.64
C ARG A 566 6.99 3.81 -2.30
N ASP A 567 6.95 3.84 -3.62
CA ASP A 567 5.76 3.70 -4.45
C ASP A 567 4.95 2.43 -4.12
N TYR A 568 5.63 1.33 -3.82
CA TYR A 568 5.04 0.06 -3.39
C TYR A 568 4.09 0.19 -2.19
N ALA A 569 4.27 1.19 -1.31
CA ALA A 569 3.39 1.40 -0.16
C ALA A 569 2.01 1.94 -0.58
N LEU A 570 1.87 2.46 -1.79
CA LEU A 570 0.68 3.16 -2.30
C LEU A 570 -0.06 2.34 -3.38
N VAL A 571 0.38 1.11 -3.66
CA VAL A 571 -0.16 0.23 -4.71
C VAL A 571 -1.68 0.05 -4.66
N GLY A 572 -2.28 0.08 -3.46
CA GLY A 572 -3.73 -0.04 -3.32
C GLY A 572 -4.50 1.15 -3.92
N ALA A 573 -3.93 2.36 -3.90
CA ALA A 573 -4.52 3.51 -4.58
C ALA A 573 -4.37 3.40 -6.10
N PHE A 574 -3.23 2.90 -6.59
CA PHE A 574 -3.00 2.69 -8.02
C PHE A 574 -3.95 1.60 -8.57
N PHE A 575 -4.13 0.51 -7.81
CA PHE A 575 -5.15 -0.50 -8.09
C PHE A 575 -6.56 0.10 -8.17
N ALA A 576 -6.94 0.97 -7.23
CA ALA A 576 -8.24 1.63 -7.24
C ALA A 576 -8.42 2.52 -8.48
N PHE A 577 -7.36 3.21 -8.90
CA PHE A 577 -7.41 4.04 -10.10
C PHE A 577 -7.47 3.19 -11.39
N ALA A 578 -6.83 2.02 -11.44
CA ALA A 578 -6.96 1.07 -12.55
C ALA A 578 -8.40 0.57 -12.74
N ILE A 579 -9.20 0.47 -11.66
CA ILE A 579 -10.65 0.22 -11.75
C ILE A 579 -11.33 1.33 -12.56
N TRP A 580 -10.99 2.59 -12.30
CA TRP A 580 -11.53 3.72 -13.05
C TRP A 580 -10.98 3.79 -14.48
N VAL A 581 -9.72 3.41 -14.74
CA VAL A 581 -9.20 3.28 -16.11
C VAL A 581 -10.07 2.30 -16.91
N GLY A 582 -10.42 1.15 -16.33
CA GLY A 582 -11.37 0.21 -16.94
C GLY A 582 -12.75 0.83 -17.20
N MET A 583 -13.28 1.62 -16.25
CA MET A 583 -14.54 2.35 -16.44
C MET A 583 -14.47 3.46 -17.49
N GLY A 584 -13.27 3.92 -17.86
CA GLY A 584 -13.04 4.85 -18.98
C GLY A 584 -13.63 4.33 -20.30
N VAL A 585 -13.63 3.01 -20.52
CA VAL A 585 -14.28 2.37 -21.68
C VAL A 585 -15.78 2.66 -21.74
N LEU A 586 -16.47 2.58 -20.59
CA LEU A 586 -17.89 2.90 -20.50
C LEU A 586 -18.12 4.39 -20.71
N ALA A 587 -17.25 5.21 -20.15
CA ALA A 587 -17.35 6.65 -20.18
C ALA A 587 -17.22 7.22 -21.59
N ILE A 588 -16.26 6.75 -22.39
CA ILE A 588 -16.09 7.14 -23.80
C ILE A 588 -17.32 6.73 -24.62
N PHE A 589 -17.77 5.48 -24.45
CA PHE A 589 -18.94 4.98 -25.18
C PHE A 589 -20.20 5.79 -24.87
N GLU A 590 -20.43 6.11 -23.60
CA GLU A 590 -21.58 6.91 -23.18
C GLU A 590 -21.45 8.37 -23.62
N LEU A 591 -20.25 8.96 -23.62
CA LEU A 591 -20.02 10.29 -24.19
C LEU A 591 -20.34 10.35 -25.69
N ALA A 592 -19.99 9.31 -26.45
CA ALA A 592 -20.33 9.21 -27.87
C ALA A 592 -21.84 9.14 -28.10
N LYS A 593 -22.59 8.53 -27.19
CA LYS A 593 -24.05 8.46 -27.28
C LYS A 593 -24.77 9.68 -26.69
N ALA A 594 -24.10 10.41 -25.81
CA ALA A 594 -24.67 11.50 -25.04
C ALA A 594 -25.05 12.70 -25.91
N GLU A 595 -26.14 13.37 -25.51
CA GLU A 595 -26.49 14.67 -26.06
C GLU A 595 -25.49 15.74 -25.62
N ARG A 596 -25.44 16.86 -26.34
CA ARG A 596 -24.49 17.96 -26.11
C ARG A 596 -24.46 18.44 -24.66
N LYS A 597 -25.62 18.56 -24.01
CA LYS A 597 -25.71 18.96 -22.59
C LYS A 597 -24.97 17.98 -21.68
N GLN A 598 -25.21 16.68 -21.85
CA GLN A 598 -24.59 15.65 -21.02
C GLN A 598 -23.08 15.55 -21.29
N GLN A 599 -22.64 15.77 -22.53
CA GLN A 599 -21.22 15.88 -22.88
C GLN A 599 -20.56 17.06 -22.13
N THR A 600 -21.15 18.26 -22.19
CA THR A 600 -20.66 19.44 -21.48
C THR A 600 -20.57 19.18 -19.97
N GLU A 601 -21.59 18.57 -19.37
CA GLU A 601 -21.56 18.21 -17.95
C GLU A 601 -20.40 17.27 -17.62
N THR A 602 -20.18 16.22 -18.41
CA THR A 602 -19.05 15.28 -18.17
C THR A 602 -17.71 16.00 -18.25
N LEU A 603 -17.52 16.89 -19.23
CA LEU A 603 -16.29 17.66 -19.36
C LEU A 603 -16.10 18.64 -18.20
N LEU A 604 -17.18 19.27 -17.71
CA LEU A 604 -17.14 20.14 -16.53
C LEU A 604 -16.71 19.36 -15.28
N TYR A 605 -17.34 18.20 -15.02
CA TYR A 605 -16.94 17.35 -13.89
C TYR A 605 -15.50 16.85 -14.01
N THR A 606 -15.04 16.55 -15.23
CA THR A 606 -13.64 16.20 -15.50
C THR A 606 -12.71 17.34 -15.12
N GLY A 607 -13.02 18.58 -15.55
CA GLY A 607 -12.25 19.77 -15.16
C GLY A 607 -12.22 19.98 -13.64
N ILE A 608 -13.34 19.78 -12.95
CA ILE A 608 -13.41 19.88 -11.48
C ILE A 608 -12.50 18.84 -10.80
N VAL A 609 -12.51 17.59 -11.26
CA VAL A 609 -11.62 16.55 -10.71
C VAL A 609 -10.15 16.91 -10.92
N LEU A 610 -9.79 17.41 -12.11
CA LEU A 610 -8.42 17.84 -12.39
C LEU A 610 -7.99 19.03 -11.51
N ILE A 611 -8.89 20.00 -11.27
CA ILE A 611 -8.65 21.10 -10.33
C ILE A 611 -8.45 20.58 -8.90
N LEU A 612 -9.23 19.59 -8.47
CA LEU A 612 -9.05 18.97 -7.14
C LEU A 612 -7.70 18.25 -7.03
N PHE A 613 -7.26 17.55 -8.07
CA PHE A 613 -5.93 16.94 -8.11
C PHE A 613 -4.82 18.00 -8.05
N PHE A 614 -4.98 19.11 -8.77
CA PHE A 614 -4.06 20.25 -8.70
C PHE A 614 -3.97 20.85 -7.30
N ILE A 615 -5.10 21.19 -6.68
CA ILE A 615 -5.14 21.81 -5.34
C ILE A 615 -4.54 20.88 -4.27
N THR A 616 -4.61 19.57 -4.48
CA THR A 616 -4.00 18.57 -3.59
C THR A 616 -2.54 18.24 -3.91
N GLY A 617 -1.93 18.90 -4.90
CA GLY A 617 -0.49 18.84 -5.15
C GLY A 617 -0.03 18.03 -6.37
N LEU A 618 -0.91 17.64 -7.31
CA LEU A 618 -0.56 16.79 -8.48
C LEU A 618 0.66 17.31 -9.25
N THR A 619 0.74 18.62 -9.47
CA THR A 619 1.86 19.28 -10.16
C THR A 619 2.76 20.05 -9.21
N MET A 620 2.65 19.81 -7.89
CA MET A 620 3.32 20.62 -6.85
C MET A 620 3.07 22.13 -7.04
N TYR A 621 1.87 22.46 -7.52
CA TYR A 621 1.43 23.82 -7.84
C TYR A 621 2.12 24.49 -9.04
N ASP A 622 2.84 23.74 -9.87
CA ASP A 622 3.24 24.23 -11.20
C ASP A 622 2.00 24.40 -12.08
N PHE A 623 1.67 25.65 -12.36
CA PHE A 623 0.42 26.02 -13.03
C PHE A 623 0.46 25.74 -14.53
N ASP A 624 1.60 25.95 -15.18
CA ASP A 624 1.77 25.72 -16.61
C ASP A 624 1.61 24.24 -16.96
N SER A 625 2.21 23.34 -16.17
CA SER A 625 2.00 21.90 -16.29
C SER A 625 0.53 21.53 -16.08
N PHE A 626 -0.14 22.15 -15.09
CA PHE A 626 -1.56 21.88 -14.84
C PHE A 626 -2.44 22.27 -16.02
N ILE A 627 -2.23 23.46 -16.59
CA ILE A 627 -2.96 23.91 -17.79
C ILE A 627 -2.68 22.98 -18.97
N GLY A 628 -1.44 22.54 -19.15
CA GLY A 628 -1.08 21.53 -20.14
C GLY A 628 -1.86 20.23 -19.95
N ILE A 629 -1.86 19.65 -18.75
CA ILE A 629 -2.62 18.43 -18.45
C ILE A 629 -4.12 18.61 -18.75
N LEU A 630 -4.70 19.76 -18.37
CA LEU A 630 -6.10 20.08 -18.59
C LEU A 630 -6.45 20.10 -20.09
N ILE A 631 -5.65 20.82 -20.88
CA ILE A 631 -5.84 20.95 -22.34
C ILE A 631 -5.72 19.59 -23.02
N PHE A 632 -4.63 18.85 -22.76
CA PHE A 632 -4.40 17.55 -23.37
C PHE A 632 -5.45 16.51 -22.95
N SER A 633 -5.96 16.59 -21.72
CA SER A 633 -7.07 15.74 -21.27
C SER A 633 -8.34 16.00 -22.09
N PHE A 634 -8.71 17.26 -22.32
CA PHE A 634 -9.90 17.57 -23.12
C PHE A 634 -9.73 17.22 -24.60
N ILE A 635 -8.54 17.41 -25.18
CA ILE A 635 -8.23 16.97 -26.54
C ILE A 635 -8.36 15.45 -26.65
N GLY A 636 -7.73 14.70 -25.74
CA GLY A 636 -7.77 13.24 -25.71
C GLY A 636 -9.20 12.70 -25.58
N ILE A 637 -9.99 13.23 -24.65
CA ILE A 637 -11.40 12.84 -24.46
C ILE A 637 -12.22 13.11 -25.72
N SER A 638 -12.04 14.28 -26.34
CA SER A 638 -12.77 14.67 -27.54
C SER A 638 -12.41 13.78 -28.72
N LEU A 639 -11.12 13.47 -28.90
CA LEU A 639 -10.63 12.57 -29.94
C LEU A 639 -11.19 11.15 -29.77
N PHE A 640 -11.10 10.57 -28.57
CA PHE A 640 -11.63 9.24 -28.30
C PHE A 640 -13.15 9.17 -28.53
N THR A 641 -13.88 10.20 -28.10
CA THR A 641 -15.33 10.29 -28.32
C THR A 641 -15.66 10.37 -29.81
N ALA A 642 -14.95 11.20 -30.57
CA ALA A 642 -15.14 11.35 -32.02
C ALA A 642 -14.84 10.05 -32.78
N LEU A 643 -13.81 9.31 -32.37
CA LEU A 643 -13.43 8.03 -32.96
C LEU A 643 -14.50 6.95 -32.73
N VAL A 644 -15.07 6.86 -31.52
CA VAL A 644 -16.19 5.93 -31.24
C VAL A 644 -17.45 6.31 -32.02
N LEU A 645 -17.74 7.61 -32.13
CA LEU A 645 -18.81 8.12 -33.00
C LEU A 645 -18.59 7.77 -34.46
N GLY A 646 -17.36 7.95 -34.97
CA GLY A 646 -16.98 7.57 -36.33
C GLY A 646 -17.22 6.09 -36.61
N ALA A 647 -16.83 5.20 -35.69
CA ALA A 647 -17.11 3.77 -35.79
C ALA A 647 -18.62 3.48 -35.85
N ARG A 648 -19.44 4.19 -35.05
CA ARG A 648 -20.90 4.08 -35.11
C ARG A 648 -21.46 4.55 -36.45
N MET A 649 -20.94 5.64 -37.01
CA MET A 649 -21.39 6.22 -38.28
C MET A 649 -21.04 5.31 -39.47
N LEU A 650 -19.84 4.73 -39.49
CA LEU A 650 -19.38 3.84 -40.56
C LEU A 650 -20.11 2.50 -40.59
N THR A 651 -20.41 1.92 -39.43
CA THR A 651 -20.93 0.55 -39.32
C THR A 651 -22.45 0.47 -39.13
N GLY A 652 -23.11 1.57 -38.79
CA GLY A 652 -24.53 1.58 -38.44
C GLY A 652 -24.87 0.93 -37.10
N LYS A 653 -23.89 0.40 -36.34
CA LYS A 653 -24.13 -0.48 -35.18
C LYS A 653 -23.45 0.04 -33.90
N TRP A 654 -24.21 0.06 -32.80
CA TRP A 654 -23.67 0.40 -31.48
C TRP A 654 -22.75 -0.67 -30.89
N SER A 655 -22.92 -1.94 -31.26
CA SER A 655 -21.99 -3.01 -30.88
C SER A 655 -20.58 -2.76 -31.44
N SER A 656 -20.47 -2.27 -32.68
CA SER A 656 -19.19 -1.89 -33.29
C SER A 656 -18.54 -0.70 -32.57
N ALA A 657 -19.34 0.31 -32.20
CA ALA A 657 -18.85 1.43 -31.41
C ALA A 657 -18.37 1.00 -30.01
N ALA A 658 -19.05 0.04 -29.38
CA ALA A 658 -18.60 -0.55 -28.12
C ALA A 658 -17.26 -1.27 -28.26
N VAL A 659 -17.07 -2.07 -29.31
CA VAL A 659 -15.77 -2.69 -29.62
C VAL A 659 -14.69 -1.62 -29.80
N PHE A 660 -14.98 -0.54 -30.53
CA PHE A 660 -14.03 0.54 -30.74
C PHE A 660 -13.66 1.26 -29.43
N SER A 661 -14.62 1.46 -28.53
CA SER A 661 -14.35 2.00 -27.19
C SER A 661 -13.39 1.11 -26.39
N VAL A 662 -13.56 -0.22 -26.48
CA VAL A 662 -12.64 -1.19 -25.84
C VAL A 662 -11.25 -1.11 -26.48
N LEU A 663 -11.15 -1.04 -27.81
CA LEU A 663 -9.87 -0.93 -28.52
C LEU A 663 -9.11 0.36 -28.15
N LEU A 664 -9.81 1.49 -28.05
CA LEU A 664 -9.22 2.74 -27.56
C LEU A 664 -8.79 2.61 -26.10
N GLY A 665 -9.60 1.97 -25.25
CA GLY A 665 -9.22 1.69 -23.86
C GLY A 665 -7.97 0.81 -23.75
N LEU A 666 -7.80 -0.17 -24.64
CA LEU A 666 -6.63 -1.07 -24.68
C LEU A 666 -5.33 -0.34 -25.02
N SER A 667 -5.38 0.87 -25.60
CA SER A 667 -4.18 1.66 -25.85
C SER A 667 -3.39 1.96 -24.58
N ALA A 668 -4.06 2.14 -23.43
CA ALA A 668 -3.39 2.35 -22.14
C ALA A 668 -2.52 1.15 -21.71
N PRO A 669 -3.08 -0.04 -21.43
CA PRO A 669 -2.28 -1.17 -20.99
C PRO A 669 -1.28 -1.66 -22.03
N LEU A 670 -1.60 -1.56 -23.34
CA LEU A 670 -0.64 -1.94 -24.39
C LEU A 670 0.57 -1.02 -24.40
N LEU A 671 0.37 0.29 -24.25
CA LEU A 671 1.46 1.25 -24.16
C LEU A 671 2.29 1.06 -22.88
N MET A 672 1.63 0.86 -21.74
CA MET A 672 2.29 0.59 -20.46
C MET A 672 3.14 -0.68 -20.51
N GLY A 673 2.60 -1.77 -21.06
CA GLY A 673 3.36 -3.00 -21.24
C GLY A 673 4.53 -2.85 -22.20
N ALA A 674 4.34 -2.17 -23.34
CA ALA A 674 5.40 -1.97 -24.33
C ALA A 674 6.56 -1.10 -23.82
N GLN A 675 6.24 -0.04 -23.08
CA GLN A 675 7.22 0.91 -22.55
C GLN A 675 7.83 0.47 -21.21
N GLY A 676 7.19 -0.44 -20.48
CA GLY A 676 7.69 -0.93 -19.20
C GLY A 676 8.46 -2.26 -19.29
N TRP A 677 8.38 -2.98 -20.42
CA TRP A 677 8.89 -4.35 -20.52
C TRP A 677 10.38 -4.48 -20.26
N ASP A 678 11.20 -3.65 -20.87
CA ASP A 678 12.66 -3.74 -20.80
C ASP A 678 13.23 -3.39 -19.42
N ASP A 679 12.55 -2.50 -18.68
CA ASP A 679 12.87 -2.14 -17.31
C ASP A 679 12.47 -3.24 -16.31
N HIS A 680 11.29 -3.82 -16.51
CA HIS A 680 10.73 -4.86 -15.63
C HIS A 680 11.23 -6.26 -15.97
N ASP A 681 11.85 -6.48 -17.14
CA ASP A 681 12.52 -7.72 -17.47
C ASP A 681 13.79 -7.89 -16.62
N ARG A 682 13.66 -8.73 -15.59
CA ARG A 682 14.71 -9.09 -14.65
C ARG A 682 15.22 -10.51 -14.87
N SER A 683 14.83 -11.17 -15.96
CA SER A 683 15.14 -12.57 -16.27
C SER A 683 16.64 -12.89 -16.39
N ASN A 684 17.49 -11.86 -16.50
CA ASN A 684 18.94 -11.99 -16.56
C ASN A 684 19.67 -11.26 -15.42
N ARG A 685 18.97 -10.81 -14.37
CA ARG A 685 19.59 -10.10 -13.25
C ARG A 685 20.10 -11.09 -12.19
N THR A 686 21.41 -11.07 -11.96
CA THR A 686 22.09 -11.89 -10.94
C THR A 686 23.01 -11.10 -10.01
N MET A 687 23.07 -9.77 -10.18
CA MET A 687 24.08 -8.91 -9.58
C MET A 687 24.12 -9.00 -8.05
N ALA A 688 22.98 -9.07 -7.37
CA ALA A 688 22.95 -9.16 -5.91
C ALA A 688 23.56 -10.48 -5.39
N ARG A 689 23.23 -11.62 -6.02
CA ARG A 689 23.88 -12.92 -5.73
C ARG A 689 25.38 -12.85 -6.01
N ASP A 690 25.76 -12.38 -7.20
CA ASP A 690 27.16 -12.40 -7.64
C ASP A 690 28.03 -11.49 -6.75
N PHE A 691 27.49 -10.33 -6.37
CA PHE A 691 28.09 -9.46 -5.36
C PHE A 691 28.31 -10.21 -4.04
N ALA A 692 27.26 -10.83 -3.50
CA ALA A 692 27.33 -11.54 -2.22
C ALA A 692 28.38 -12.66 -2.24
N ARG A 693 28.38 -13.48 -3.30
CA ARG A 693 29.33 -14.58 -3.47
C ARG A 693 30.76 -14.08 -3.53
N ASN A 694 31.05 -13.09 -4.38
CA ASN A 694 32.38 -12.52 -4.51
C ASN A 694 32.88 -11.92 -3.19
N TYR A 695 31.99 -11.28 -2.43
CA TYR A 695 32.32 -10.71 -1.13
C TYR A 695 32.69 -11.79 -0.11
N LEU A 696 31.89 -12.86 0.00
CA LEU A 696 32.14 -13.97 0.93
C LEU A 696 33.37 -14.81 0.56
N GLU A 697 33.60 -15.07 -0.72
CA GLU A 697 34.74 -15.85 -1.21
C GLU A 697 36.07 -15.10 -1.05
N SER A 698 36.04 -13.76 -1.06
CA SER A 698 37.22 -12.91 -0.85
C SER A 698 37.66 -12.83 0.62
N CYS A 699 36.79 -13.21 1.56
CA CYS A 699 37.14 -13.21 2.98
C CYS A 699 38.17 -14.30 3.31
N PRO A 700 39.02 -14.14 4.34
CA PRO A 700 39.75 -15.26 4.95
C PRO A 700 38.82 -16.24 5.69
N PRO A 701 39.24 -17.49 5.97
CA PRO A 701 38.50 -18.39 6.84
C PRO A 701 38.26 -17.76 8.23
N ASN A 702 37.05 -17.95 8.79
CA ASN A 702 36.63 -17.39 10.09
C ASN A 702 36.69 -15.85 10.20
N ALA A 703 36.67 -15.14 9.07
CA ALA A 703 36.61 -13.68 9.08
C ALA A 703 35.27 -13.17 9.66
N ILE A 704 35.34 -12.06 10.38
CA ILE A 704 34.15 -11.29 10.81
C ILE A 704 33.94 -10.19 9.78
N LEU A 705 32.78 -10.20 9.14
CA LEU A 705 32.40 -9.18 8.17
C LEU A 705 31.47 -8.16 8.82
N PHE A 706 31.81 -6.88 8.67
CA PHE A 706 30.95 -5.77 9.07
C PHE A 706 30.21 -5.24 7.84
N THR A 707 28.89 -5.20 7.93
CA THR A 707 27.99 -4.64 6.92
C THR A 707 27.33 -3.37 7.45
N GLN A 708 26.83 -2.53 6.55
CA GLN A 708 26.27 -1.21 6.83
C GLN A 708 24.73 -1.23 6.91
N GLY A 709 24.04 -2.09 6.16
CA GLY A 709 22.58 -2.14 6.14
C GLY A 709 21.98 -3.27 5.30
N ASP A 710 20.76 -3.04 4.82
CA ASP A 710 19.94 -4.08 4.17
C ASP A 710 20.56 -4.58 2.86
N ASN A 711 21.00 -3.66 1.99
CA ASN A 711 21.47 -3.99 0.64
C ASN A 711 22.79 -4.75 0.58
N ASP A 712 23.66 -4.58 1.57
CA ASP A 712 24.90 -5.32 1.66
C ASP A 712 24.77 -6.56 2.56
N THR A 713 23.85 -6.58 3.54
CA THR A 713 23.68 -7.73 4.45
C THR A 713 22.80 -8.84 3.84
N TYR A 714 21.62 -8.51 3.30
CA TYR A 714 20.63 -9.51 2.94
C TYR A 714 21.03 -10.41 1.77
N PRO A 715 21.73 -9.91 0.72
CA PRO A 715 22.28 -10.80 -0.31
C PRO A 715 23.32 -11.80 0.26
N LEU A 716 24.10 -11.40 1.26
CA LEU A 716 25.07 -12.29 1.93
C LEU A 716 24.36 -13.39 2.71
N TRP A 717 23.33 -13.03 3.47
CA TRP A 717 22.50 -14.01 4.17
C TRP A 717 21.86 -15.01 3.21
N TYR A 718 21.37 -14.56 2.05
CA TYR A 718 20.91 -15.46 1.01
C TYR A 718 22.00 -16.43 0.55
N ALA A 719 23.19 -15.93 0.18
CA ALA A 719 24.28 -16.76 -0.31
C ALA A 719 24.75 -17.81 0.72
N GLN A 720 24.83 -17.43 2.00
CA GLN A 720 25.17 -18.36 3.08
C GLN A 720 24.03 -19.35 3.35
N GLU A 721 22.82 -18.86 3.57
CA GLU A 721 21.72 -19.68 4.08
C GLU A 721 21.09 -20.59 3.03
N VAL A 722 21.16 -20.21 1.76
CA VAL A 722 20.55 -20.94 0.65
C VAL A 722 21.60 -21.68 -0.17
N GLU A 723 22.63 -20.99 -0.65
CA GLU A 723 23.65 -21.58 -1.53
C GLU A 723 24.80 -22.26 -0.76
N GLY A 724 24.88 -22.10 0.56
CA GLY A 724 25.94 -22.70 1.39
C GLY A 724 27.32 -22.11 1.13
N ILE A 725 27.39 -20.86 0.65
CA ILE A 725 28.66 -20.20 0.36
C ILE A 725 29.33 -19.82 1.68
N ARG A 726 30.48 -20.45 1.96
CA ARG A 726 31.37 -20.12 3.10
C ARG A 726 30.64 -20.24 4.47
N THR A 727 29.85 -21.30 4.63
CA THR A 727 29.13 -21.67 5.87
C THR A 727 29.89 -22.65 6.74
#